data_AF-A0A933U7K2-F1
#
_entry.id   AF-A0A933U7K2-F1
#
_cell.length_a   1.000
_cell.length_b   1.000
_cell.length_c   1.000
_cell.angle_alpha   90.00
_cell.angle_beta   90.00
_cell.angle_gamma   90.00
#
_symmetry.space_group_name_H-M   'P 1'
#
loop_
_entity.id
_entity.type
_entity.pdbx_description
1 polymer ?
#
loop_
_entity_poly.entity_id
_entity_poly.type
_entity_poly.pdbx_seq_one_letter_code
_entity_poly.pdbx_strand_id
1 'polypeptide(L)'
;MPRPWPVLLRCGRAGLLFAVAAGCGGAEAPPPRALRLVRPELPADANAPFQANVRLNDELRFVFSDALDRLSVTRESVRIIGDDGRDALGRLEVEGAAVRFVPELPLAPDLTDAGFLPGRRYRVELRGFPAPDGLRSAHGAPLSVGLATAFETVRVPAAGSASGAGVLFTDRLQTRSGLLKFHPPLPARIDNEGVYSIPTTGSIFLVCDKPVDPSTLDPDLFVLVVKNTGARLPLSARLVENEASYSARPMPRALRSRGGVPAGWDELPRAAVIELTPREKPAPGAYCQFSFKVDARGELGLCDFNGKPLKHTTYRPIPIWFQVRLPESDPGAYSEDFLRTPRGSLRAQVAVPGFDGTAAWSDTGRVEVRYPAAAGTGRDGVVELGTGESRADVQAVRLHLAKDLACDLGSAPGTRVLRAQGAIVIEGELVRRGAETSAEHLKAYEPELFADAPASAAALTLSRWLARAQDAARAPAEAGEGVLPPSWTVLVAGGDLTIDGRIEVDGPVLLCAGGMLRIAGQVRGAQSSEIGQVWILGEGGGLAVHPPPNLVRQALTIDAPVGPNPLREPLRLCVRSQGLPLTGAAVHWLSAEARGSDAARNGKWSVHYLAAGALAAEGDLRARWVDDPALIPAAGDGWSGPLVYFVELEVPVGGPWAPPFLDALRLQWEERGR
;
A
#
# COMPACT_ATOMS: atom_id res chain seq x y z
N MET A 1 -12.78 0.50 -80.24
CA MET A 1 -14.14 0.58 -79.67
C MET A 1 -15.03 -0.40 -80.41
N PRO A 2 -16.12 -0.89 -79.81
CA PRO A 2 -16.17 -1.99 -78.81
C PRO A 2 -15.76 -3.33 -79.44
N ARG A 3 -15.49 -4.38 -78.64
CA ARG A 3 -15.99 -5.75 -78.89
C ARG A 3 -15.53 -6.79 -77.85
N PRO A 4 -16.36 -7.82 -77.59
CA PRO A 4 -16.19 -8.79 -76.53
C PRO A 4 -15.64 -10.16 -77.02
N TRP A 5 -15.22 -10.97 -76.04
CA TRP A 5 -15.22 -12.44 -75.87
C TRP A 5 -15.32 -13.36 -77.11
N PRO A 6 -14.65 -14.54 -77.06
CA PRO A 6 -15.44 -15.73 -76.77
C PRO A 6 -14.80 -16.78 -75.83
N VAL A 7 -15.71 -17.58 -75.28
CA VAL A 7 -15.56 -18.79 -74.47
C VAL A 7 -15.33 -20.01 -75.39
N LEU A 8 -14.91 -21.12 -74.76
CA LEU A 8 -15.04 -22.54 -75.16
C LEU A 8 -13.82 -23.08 -75.93
N LEU A 9 -13.27 -24.28 -75.74
CA LEU A 9 -13.70 -25.53 -75.09
C LEU A 9 -12.54 -26.55 -75.14
N ARG A 10 -12.60 -27.58 -74.27
CA ARG A 10 -12.19 -29.00 -74.44
C ARG A 10 -10.81 -29.53 -73.99
N CYS A 11 -10.93 -30.58 -73.16
CA CYS A 11 -10.24 -31.90 -73.16
C CYS A 11 -8.70 -31.89 -73.02
N GLY A 12 -8.04 -32.72 -72.22
CA GLY A 12 -8.38 -33.95 -71.52
C GLY A 12 -7.12 -34.84 -71.48
N ARG A 13 -6.96 -35.59 -70.37
CA ARG A 13 -6.07 -36.76 -70.16
C ARG A 13 -4.57 -36.55 -69.88
N ALA A 14 -4.25 -36.92 -68.63
CA ALA A 14 -3.33 -38.00 -68.22
C ALA A 14 -1.81 -37.88 -68.49
N GLY A 15 -1.02 -37.97 -67.40
CA GLY A 15 0.35 -38.48 -67.48
C GLY A 15 1.28 -38.10 -66.33
N LEU A 16 1.62 -39.12 -65.52
CA LEU A 16 2.86 -39.32 -64.76
C LEU A 16 3.11 -38.63 -63.39
N LEU A 17 3.03 -39.51 -62.38
CA LEU A 17 3.91 -39.65 -61.22
C LEU A 17 5.33 -39.04 -61.37
N PHE A 18 5.72 -38.18 -60.42
CA PHE A 18 7.05 -38.20 -59.81
C PHE A 18 6.97 -37.83 -58.33
N ALA A 19 7.71 -38.58 -57.52
CA ALA A 19 7.76 -38.54 -56.07
C ALA A 19 8.38 -37.25 -55.52
N VAL A 20 7.81 -36.72 -54.44
CA VAL A 20 8.53 -35.97 -53.41
C VAL A 20 8.03 -36.44 -52.04
N ALA A 21 8.63 -37.53 -51.57
CA ALA A 21 8.71 -37.87 -50.16
C ALA A 21 10.13 -37.49 -49.69
N ALA A 22 10.30 -36.29 -49.18
CA ALA A 22 11.45 -35.87 -48.36
C ALA A 22 11.18 -34.46 -47.84
N GLY A 23 10.90 -34.31 -46.55
CA GLY A 23 10.69 -32.99 -45.95
C GLY A 23 10.02 -32.94 -44.58
N CYS A 24 9.70 -34.06 -43.92
CA CYS A 24 9.43 -34.07 -42.48
C CYS A 24 10.74 -33.97 -41.71
N GLY A 25 11.49 -32.89 -41.91
CA GLY A 25 12.48 -32.44 -40.93
C GLY A 25 11.69 -31.81 -39.79
N GLY A 26 11.24 -32.63 -38.85
CA GLY A 26 10.73 -32.14 -37.57
C GLY A 26 11.87 -31.36 -36.93
N ALA A 27 11.86 -30.03 -37.08
CA ALA A 27 12.64 -29.16 -36.24
C ALA A 27 12.09 -29.39 -34.83
N GLU A 28 12.73 -30.30 -34.11
CA GLU A 28 12.49 -30.60 -32.72
C GLU A 28 12.49 -29.25 -32.00
N ALA A 29 11.30 -28.78 -31.64
CA ALA A 29 11.16 -27.49 -30.97
C ALA A 29 12.10 -27.54 -29.76
N PRO A 30 13.04 -26.59 -29.62
CA PRO A 30 14.00 -26.64 -28.54
C PRO A 30 13.23 -26.84 -27.23
N PRO A 31 13.65 -27.79 -26.38
CA PRO A 31 12.88 -28.15 -25.20
C PRO A 31 12.55 -26.89 -24.41
N PRO A 32 11.33 -26.76 -23.87
CA PRO A 32 10.90 -25.55 -23.18
C PRO A 32 11.96 -25.18 -22.15
N ARG A 33 12.55 -23.98 -22.30
CA ARG A 33 13.53 -23.47 -21.35
C ARG A 33 12.85 -23.45 -20.00
N ALA A 34 13.42 -24.16 -19.04
CA ALA A 34 12.92 -24.19 -17.67
C ALA A 34 13.90 -23.44 -16.78
N LEU A 35 13.37 -22.59 -15.90
CA LEU A 35 14.17 -21.93 -14.88
C LEU A 35 14.69 -23.01 -13.92
N ARG A 36 15.98 -22.93 -13.57
CA ARG A 36 16.60 -23.85 -12.62
C ARG A 36 17.20 -23.05 -11.48
N LEU A 37 17.02 -23.53 -10.26
CA LEU A 37 17.80 -23.04 -9.12
C LEU A 37 19.25 -23.52 -9.34
N VAL A 38 20.17 -22.58 -9.56
CA VAL A 38 21.59 -22.87 -9.76
C VAL A 38 22.26 -23.06 -8.41
N ARG A 39 21.94 -22.19 -7.45
CA ARG A 39 22.58 -22.21 -6.14
C ARG A 39 21.69 -21.54 -5.08
N PRO A 40 21.29 -22.25 -4.01
CA PRO A 40 20.92 -21.60 -2.78
C PRO A 40 22.19 -21.12 -2.07
N GLU A 41 22.35 -19.81 -1.94
CA GLU A 41 23.36 -19.18 -1.07
C GLU A 41 22.69 -18.90 0.27
N LEU A 42 22.72 -19.89 1.16
CA LEU A 42 22.51 -19.70 2.59
C LEU A 42 23.84 -19.23 3.20
N PRO A 43 23.86 -18.21 4.07
CA PRO A 43 25.11 -17.70 4.62
C PRO A 43 25.70 -18.67 5.65
N ALA A 44 26.53 -19.60 5.17
CA ALA A 44 27.85 -19.98 5.67
C ALA A 44 28.28 -21.31 5.00
N ASP A 45 29.45 -21.26 4.35
CA ASP A 45 30.12 -22.31 3.57
C ASP A 45 29.43 -22.78 2.27
N ALA A 46 30.16 -22.61 1.15
CA ALA A 46 29.75 -23.00 -0.20
C ALA A 46 29.47 -24.50 -0.38
N ASN A 47 29.91 -25.31 0.59
CA ASN A 47 30.01 -26.76 0.47
C ASN A 47 29.04 -27.55 1.38
N ALA A 48 28.24 -26.88 2.23
CA ALA A 48 27.30 -27.55 3.13
C ALA A 48 25.88 -27.00 2.92
N PRO A 49 24.94 -27.80 2.37
CA PRO A 49 23.66 -27.25 1.94
C PRO A 49 22.73 -26.82 3.08
N PHE A 50 22.88 -27.30 4.33
CA PHE A 50 21.98 -26.96 5.45
C PHE A 50 22.77 -26.82 6.77
N GLN A 51 22.77 -25.62 7.35
CA GLN A 51 23.49 -25.33 8.59
C GLN A 51 22.59 -24.98 9.78
N ALA A 52 23.08 -25.33 10.96
CA ALA A 52 22.69 -24.75 12.23
C ALA A 52 23.45 -23.44 12.47
N ASN A 53 22.85 -22.52 13.22
CA ASN A 53 23.42 -21.22 13.61
C ASN A 53 23.36 -20.10 12.55
N VAL A 54 22.31 -20.06 11.71
CA VAL A 54 22.03 -18.88 10.87
C VAL A 54 21.79 -17.67 11.75
N ARG A 55 22.44 -16.54 11.48
CA ARG A 55 22.29 -15.33 12.29
C ARG A 55 20.96 -14.64 12.00
N LEU A 56 20.48 -13.81 12.91
CA LEU A 56 19.12 -13.29 12.85
C LEU A 56 18.91 -12.26 11.72
N ASN A 57 20.00 -11.66 11.23
CA ASN A 57 19.98 -10.73 10.11
C ASN A 57 20.66 -11.26 8.84
N ASP A 58 20.96 -12.55 8.82
CA ASP A 58 21.55 -13.17 7.67
C ASP A 58 20.53 -13.21 6.52
N GLU A 59 20.93 -12.73 5.35
CA GLU A 59 20.04 -12.72 4.20
C GLU A 59 20.09 -14.08 3.50
N LEU A 60 18.93 -14.53 3.03
CA LEU A 60 18.88 -15.75 2.21
C LEU A 60 18.92 -15.34 0.75
N ARG A 61 19.81 -15.95 -0.05
CA ARG A 61 19.90 -15.65 -1.47
C ARG A 61 19.71 -16.92 -2.31
N PHE A 62 18.87 -16.83 -3.31
CA PHE A 62 18.56 -17.94 -4.22
C PHE A 62 18.90 -17.49 -5.64
N VAL A 63 19.89 -18.14 -6.27
CA VAL A 63 20.38 -17.79 -7.61
C VAL A 63 19.86 -18.81 -8.62
N PHE A 64 19.33 -18.30 -9.73
CA PHE A 64 18.69 -19.08 -10.78
C PHE A 64 19.45 -18.99 -12.10
N SER A 65 19.09 -19.86 -13.05
CA SER A 65 19.74 -19.96 -14.36
C SER A 65 19.53 -18.73 -15.24
N ASP A 66 18.45 -17.99 -15.00
CA ASP A 66 18.00 -16.86 -15.81
C ASP A 66 17.48 -15.75 -14.91
N ALA A 67 17.41 -14.52 -15.47
CA ALA A 67 16.77 -13.41 -14.80
C ALA A 67 15.34 -13.77 -14.39
N LEU A 68 14.92 -13.37 -13.19
CA LEU A 68 13.60 -13.64 -12.64
C LEU A 68 12.59 -12.60 -13.07
N ASP A 69 11.36 -13.03 -13.24
CA ASP A 69 10.22 -12.12 -13.27
C ASP A 69 9.94 -11.62 -11.85
N ARG A 70 10.10 -10.31 -11.63
CA ARG A 70 9.89 -9.67 -10.31
C ARG A 70 8.50 -9.92 -9.76
N LEU A 71 7.50 -10.08 -10.63
CA LEU A 71 6.10 -10.23 -10.24
C LEU A 71 5.80 -11.67 -9.82
N SER A 72 6.60 -12.64 -10.27
CA SER A 72 6.54 -14.03 -9.80
C SER A 72 7.15 -14.22 -8.41
N VAL A 73 7.85 -13.22 -7.87
CA VAL A 73 8.48 -13.28 -6.54
C VAL A 73 7.53 -12.67 -5.52
N THR A 74 6.71 -13.52 -4.91
CA THR A 74 5.71 -13.16 -3.91
C THR A 74 5.97 -13.92 -2.61
N ARG A 75 5.25 -13.58 -1.55
CA ARG A 75 5.25 -14.38 -0.32
C ARG A 75 4.64 -15.76 -0.50
N GLU A 76 3.95 -16.05 -1.60
CA GLU A 76 3.45 -17.40 -1.88
C GLU A 76 4.47 -18.24 -2.65
N SER A 77 5.30 -17.60 -3.49
CA SER A 77 6.31 -18.29 -4.30
C SER A 77 7.62 -18.50 -3.54
N VAL A 78 7.93 -17.64 -2.57
CA VAL A 78 9.09 -17.73 -1.66
C VAL A 78 8.61 -17.60 -0.22
N ARG A 79 8.56 -18.72 0.49
CA ARG A 79 8.14 -18.79 1.89
C ARG A 79 9.30 -19.14 2.79
N ILE A 80 9.36 -18.49 3.94
CA ILE A 80 10.27 -18.84 5.02
C ILE A 80 9.40 -18.97 6.26
N ILE A 81 9.11 -20.19 6.69
CA ILE A 81 8.07 -20.50 7.67
C ILE A 81 8.74 -21.03 8.94
N GLY A 82 8.44 -20.43 10.09
CA GLY A 82 8.88 -20.93 11.39
C GLY A 82 8.23 -22.27 11.74
N ASP A 83 8.79 -22.95 12.74
CA ASP A 83 8.20 -24.16 13.33
C ASP A 83 6.81 -23.94 13.96
N ASP A 84 6.47 -22.70 14.29
CA ASP A 84 5.15 -22.25 14.74
C ASP A 84 4.15 -22.03 13.60
N GLY A 85 4.56 -22.25 12.35
CA GLY A 85 3.74 -22.09 11.15
C GLY A 85 3.61 -20.66 10.65
N ARG A 86 4.27 -19.67 11.28
CA ARG A 86 4.22 -18.26 10.84
C ARG A 86 5.32 -17.97 9.82
N ASP A 87 5.02 -17.12 8.86
CA ASP A 87 6.05 -16.63 7.94
C ASP A 87 7.02 -15.67 8.66
N ALA A 88 8.31 -15.78 8.37
CA ALA A 88 9.34 -14.89 8.85
C ALA A 88 9.11 -13.45 8.38
N LEU A 89 9.35 -12.46 9.26
CA LEU A 89 9.22 -11.05 8.91
C LEU A 89 10.43 -10.61 8.06
N GLY A 90 10.16 -9.87 6.99
CA GLY A 90 11.18 -9.52 6.02
C GLY A 90 10.61 -9.08 4.70
N ARG A 91 11.53 -8.69 3.82
CA ARG A 91 11.25 -8.26 2.44
C ARG A 91 11.96 -9.13 1.44
N LEU A 92 11.31 -9.35 0.31
CA LEU A 92 11.88 -10.02 -0.86
C LEU A 92 12.39 -8.96 -1.83
N GLU A 93 13.63 -9.11 -2.26
CA GLU A 93 14.29 -8.27 -3.25
C GLU A 93 14.71 -9.12 -4.45
N VAL A 94 14.58 -8.56 -5.66
CA VAL A 94 14.92 -9.28 -6.90
C VAL A 94 16.05 -8.56 -7.63
N GLU A 95 17.15 -9.27 -7.81
CA GLU A 95 18.39 -8.78 -8.43
C GLU A 95 18.76 -9.66 -9.62
N GLY A 96 18.23 -9.32 -10.80
CA GLY A 96 18.48 -10.10 -12.02
C GLY A 96 18.00 -11.54 -11.84
N ALA A 97 18.94 -12.47 -11.78
CA ALA A 97 18.69 -13.91 -11.62
C ALA A 97 18.65 -14.37 -10.16
N ALA A 98 18.53 -13.47 -9.19
CA ALA A 98 18.52 -13.81 -7.77
C ALA A 98 17.31 -13.25 -7.02
N VAL A 99 16.77 -14.04 -6.09
CA VAL A 99 15.90 -13.55 -5.01
C VAL A 99 16.74 -13.43 -3.74
N ARG A 100 16.59 -12.31 -3.04
CA ARG A 100 17.13 -12.08 -1.70
C ARG A 100 15.98 -11.92 -0.72
N PHE A 101 15.98 -12.71 0.35
CA PHE A 101 15.14 -12.44 1.52
C PHE A 101 15.98 -11.68 2.55
N VAL A 102 15.55 -10.45 2.86
CA VAL A 102 16.18 -9.61 3.87
C VAL A 102 15.27 -9.63 5.10
N PRO A 103 15.67 -10.32 6.19
CA PRO A 103 14.88 -10.34 7.42
C PRO A 103 14.77 -8.94 8.03
N GLU A 104 13.64 -8.65 8.66
CA GLU A 104 13.48 -7.44 9.45
C GLU A 104 14.42 -7.49 10.68
N LEU A 105 15.13 -6.39 10.94
CA LEU A 105 16.01 -6.30 12.10
C LEU A 105 15.18 -6.02 13.36
N PRO A 106 15.47 -6.69 14.48
CA PRO A 106 14.75 -6.46 15.72
C PRO A 106 14.98 -5.05 16.25
N LEU A 107 13.93 -4.51 16.86
CA LEU A 107 13.94 -3.28 17.63
C LEU A 107 13.71 -3.57 19.12
N ALA A 108 12.97 -4.63 19.44
CA ALA A 108 12.67 -5.04 20.80
C ALA A 108 13.86 -5.77 21.47
N PRO A 109 14.17 -5.50 22.75
CA PRO A 109 15.25 -6.19 23.46
C PRO A 109 15.06 -7.70 23.61
N ASP A 110 13.82 -8.18 23.60
CA ASP A 110 13.48 -9.60 23.67
C ASP A 110 13.55 -10.30 22.30
N LEU A 111 13.86 -9.56 21.24
CA LEU A 111 13.99 -10.01 19.85
C LEU A 111 12.71 -10.62 19.27
N THR A 112 11.55 -10.40 19.90
CA THR A 112 10.27 -10.99 19.48
C THR A 112 9.74 -10.42 18.17
N ASP A 113 10.24 -9.25 17.77
CA ASP A 113 9.93 -8.56 16.52
C ASP A 113 10.97 -8.83 15.41
N ALA A 114 11.95 -9.72 15.64
CA ALA A 114 12.95 -10.07 14.63
C ALA A 114 12.32 -10.84 13.46
N GLY A 115 12.87 -10.65 12.26
CA GLY A 115 12.55 -11.47 11.10
C GLY A 115 12.85 -12.94 11.31
N PHE A 116 14.00 -13.22 11.90
CA PHE A 116 14.37 -14.54 12.38
C PHE A 116 14.50 -14.53 13.90
N LEU A 117 13.75 -15.40 14.56
CA LEU A 117 13.78 -15.58 16.00
C LEU A 117 14.95 -16.49 16.40
N PRO A 118 15.58 -16.29 17.58
CA PRO A 118 16.69 -17.10 18.03
C PRO A 118 16.35 -18.56 18.29
N GLY A 119 17.26 -19.47 17.97
CA GLY A 119 17.16 -20.90 18.26
C GLY A 119 15.96 -21.61 17.61
N ARG A 120 15.41 -21.03 16.54
CA ARG A 120 14.23 -21.54 15.82
C ARG A 120 14.64 -22.27 14.56
N ARG A 121 13.82 -23.24 14.18
CA ARG A 121 13.92 -23.91 12.89
C ARG A 121 12.98 -23.24 11.89
N TYR A 122 13.51 -22.85 10.75
CA TYR A 122 12.75 -22.27 9.64
C TYR A 122 12.78 -23.20 8.44
N ARG A 123 11.65 -23.34 7.77
CA ARG A 123 11.50 -24.05 6.50
C ARG A 123 11.39 -23.05 5.36
N VAL A 124 12.28 -23.17 4.39
CA VAL A 124 12.24 -22.43 3.13
C VAL A 124 11.48 -23.24 2.09
N GLU A 125 10.50 -22.62 1.45
CA GLU A 125 9.78 -23.18 0.30
C GLU A 125 9.91 -22.23 -0.89
N LEU A 126 10.52 -22.71 -1.98
CA LEU A 126 10.46 -22.07 -3.29
C LEU A 126 9.49 -22.87 -4.15
N ARG A 127 8.35 -22.28 -4.50
CA ARG A 127 7.37 -22.95 -5.36
C ARG A 127 7.80 -22.87 -6.81
N GLY A 128 7.76 -24.02 -7.48
CA GLY A 128 7.94 -24.13 -8.93
C GLY A 128 6.73 -24.82 -9.57
N PHE A 129 6.88 -25.27 -10.81
CA PHE A 129 5.85 -26.04 -11.51
C PHE A 129 5.47 -27.30 -10.69
N PRO A 130 4.18 -27.67 -10.58
CA PRO A 130 3.01 -27.15 -11.31
C PRO A 130 2.27 -25.99 -10.62
N ALA A 131 2.83 -25.37 -9.58
CA ALA A 131 2.15 -24.26 -8.90
C ALA A 131 1.98 -23.06 -9.86
N PRO A 132 0.76 -22.55 -10.07
CA PRO A 132 0.51 -21.41 -10.95
C PRO A 132 1.27 -20.17 -10.49
N ASP A 133 1.34 -19.97 -9.18
CA ASP A 133 2.09 -18.90 -8.49
C ASP A 133 3.56 -19.22 -8.25
N GLY A 134 4.12 -20.21 -8.95
CA GLY A 134 5.54 -20.56 -8.82
C GLY A 134 6.48 -19.48 -9.38
N LEU A 135 7.74 -19.53 -8.96
CA LEU A 135 8.81 -18.66 -9.49
C LEU A 135 8.99 -18.86 -10.99
N ARG A 136 9.20 -17.75 -11.72
CA ARG A 136 9.38 -17.74 -13.18
C ARG A 136 10.57 -16.88 -13.59
N SER A 137 11.16 -17.21 -14.73
CA SER A 137 12.11 -16.32 -15.39
C SER A 137 11.37 -15.12 -15.98
N ALA A 138 12.10 -14.04 -16.28
CA ALA A 138 11.60 -12.87 -16.98
C ALA A 138 11.05 -13.19 -18.39
N HIS A 139 11.36 -14.39 -18.92
CA HIS A 139 10.83 -14.91 -20.18
C HIS A 139 9.66 -15.90 -19.97
N GLY A 140 9.13 -16.01 -18.75
CA GLY A 140 7.98 -16.85 -18.42
C GLY A 140 8.29 -18.32 -18.15
N ALA A 141 9.57 -18.74 -18.22
CA ALA A 141 9.98 -20.11 -17.93
C ALA A 141 9.74 -20.44 -16.45
N PRO A 142 8.92 -21.46 -16.11
CA PRO A 142 8.67 -21.79 -14.71
C PRO A 142 9.90 -22.46 -14.08
N LEU A 143 10.04 -22.31 -12.76
CA LEU A 143 11.00 -23.08 -11.97
C LEU A 143 10.65 -24.57 -12.08
N SER A 144 11.53 -25.32 -12.73
CA SER A 144 11.34 -26.75 -13.05
C SER A 144 11.11 -27.63 -11.82
N VAL A 145 11.80 -27.34 -10.72
CA VAL A 145 11.73 -28.08 -9.46
C VAL A 145 11.74 -27.08 -8.32
N GLY A 146 10.71 -27.11 -7.48
CA GLY A 146 10.67 -26.31 -6.26
C GLY A 146 11.75 -26.71 -5.25
N LEU A 147 12.05 -25.84 -4.30
CA LEU A 147 12.94 -26.14 -3.18
C LEU A 147 12.10 -26.25 -1.91
N ALA A 148 12.29 -27.31 -1.14
CA ALA A 148 11.79 -27.38 0.22
C ALA A 148 12.97 -27.76 1.12
N THR A 149 13.36 -26.86 2.00
CA THR A 149 14.46 -27.11 2.92
C THR A 149 14.29 -26.40 4.26
N ALA A 150 15.18 -26.63 5.22
CA ALA A 150 15.16 -25.96 6.51
C ALA A 150 16.55 -25.59 7.01
N PHE A 151 16.61 -24.58 7.87
CA PHE A 151 17.79 -24.15 8.60
C PHE A 151 17.43 -23.85 10.06
N GLU A 152 18.44 -23.76 10.92
CA GLU A 152 18.25 -23.40 12.34
C GLU A 152 19.02 -22.12 12.65
N THR A 153 18.35 -21.19 13.33
CA THR A 153 18.95 -19.93 13.74
C THR A 153 19.81 -20.09 14.98
N VAL A 154 20.77 -19.19 15.14
CA VAL A 154 21.64 -19.10 16.32
C VAL A 154 20.81 -18.97 17.60
N ARG A 155 21.21 -19.67 18.67
CA ARG A 155 20.58 -19.59 19.99
C ARG A 155 21.11 -18.40 20.76
N VAL A 156 20.27 -17.79 21.60
CA VAL A 156 20.75 -16.79 22.57
C VAL A 156 21.72 -17.45 23.54
N PRO A 157 22.97 -16.96 23.67
CA PRO A 157 23.89 -17.48 24.65
C PRO A 157 23.33 -17.32 26.07
N ALA A 158 23.50 -18.35 26.91
CA ALA A 158 23.13 -18.25 28.31
C ALA A 158 23.92 -17.12 28.99
N ALA A 159 23.24 -16.33 29.82
CA ALA A 159 23.84 -15.22 30.55
C ALA A 159 25.10 -15.69 31.33
N GLY A 160 26.26 -15.09 31.01
CA GLY A 160 27.54 -15.39 31.67
C GLY A 160 28.46 -16.38 30.95
N SER A 161 28.09 -16.93 29.80
CA SER A 161 29.01 -17.78 29.02
C SER A 161 30.03 -16.94 28.25
N ALA A 162 31.22 -16.76 28.83
CA ALA A 162 32.35 -16.06 28.20
C ALA A 162 33.01 -16.83 27.04
N SER A 163 32.48 -18.01 26.68
CA SER A 163 33.01 -18.89 25.64
C SER A 163 32.16 -18.77 24.37
N GLY A 164 32.56 -17.89 23.43
CA GLY A 164 32.37 -17.96 21.97
C GLY A 164 31.00 -18.31 21.35
N ALA A 165 29.95 -18.47 22.15
CA ALA A 165 28.65 -18.96 21.72
C ALA A 165 27.85 -17.83 21.07
N GLY A 166 28.00 -17.73 19.75
CA GLY A 166 27.01 -17.21 18.82
C GLY A 166 26.81 -15.70 18.84
N VAL A 167 27.63 -14.96 18.09
CA VAL A 167 27.24 -13.62 17.65
C VAL A 167 25.88 -13.73 16.94
N LEU A 168 24.85 -13.08 17.50
CA LEU A 168 23.47 -13.20 17.03
C LEU A 168 23.27 -12.62 15.62
N PHE A 169 24.13 -11.67 15.24
CA PHE A 169 24.00 -10.89 14.02
C PHE A 169 25.32 -10.87 13.23
N THR A 170 25.22 -10.65 11.93
CA THR A 170 26.35 -10.30 11.07
C THR A 170 26.49 -8.78 11.04
N ASP A 171 27.59 -8.26 11.58
CA ASP A 171 27.94 -6.83 11.42
C ASP A 171 28.60 -6.58 10.04
N ARG A 172 27.88 -5.87 9.16
CA ARG A 172 28.37 -5.45 7.84
C ARG A 172 29.11 -4.11 7.86
N LEU A 173 29.05 -3.38 8.97
CA LEU A 173 29.64 -2.05 9.15
C LEU A 173 30.90 -2.11 10.01
N GLN A 174 31.72 -3.16 9.86
CA GLN A 174 32.89 -3.40 10.71
C GLN A 174 33.92 -2.26 10.70
N THR A 175 33.97 -1.48 9.62
CA THR A 175 34.86 -0.31 9.47
C THR A 175 34.36 0.93 10.20
N ARG A 176 33.10 0.96 10.64
CA ARG A 176 32.52 2.06 11.41
C ARG A 176 32.93 1.98 12.87
N SER A 177 32.81 3.11 13.54
CA SER A 177 33.36 3.28 14.89
C SER A 177 32.44 2.76 15.99
N GLY A 178 31.14 2.62 15.72
CA GLY A 178 30.11 2.33 16.72
C GLY A 178 29.87 3.52 17.66
N LEU A 179 30.03 4.75 17.17
CA LEU A 179 29.98 5.96 17.99
C LEU A 179 28.53 6.43 18.17
N LEU A 180 28.08 6.49 19.43
CA LEU A 180 26.81 7.10 19.81
C LEU A 180 26.92 8.63 19.85
N LYS A 181 26.00 9.30 19.16
CA LYS A 181 25.92 10.76 19.07
C LYS A 181 24.52 11.23 19.42
N PHE A 182 24.40 12.41 20.01
CA PHE A 182 23.09 13.05 20.19
C PHE A 182 22.56 13.55 18.85
N HIS A 183 21.23 13.52 18.71
CA HIS A 183 20.53 14.21 17.63
C HIS A 183 19.44 15.14 18.20
N PRO A 184 19.50 16.47 17.96
CA PRO A 184 20.49 17.17 17.14
C PRO A 184 21.91 17.06 17.73
N PRO A 185 22.97 17.31 16.95
CA PRO A 185 24.32 17.31 17.50
C PRO A 185 24.46 18.37 18.59
N LEU A 186 25.32 18.10 19.59
CA LEU A 186 25.67 19.09 20.60
C LEU A 186 26.29 20.34 19.92
N PRO A 187 25.98 21.56 20.39
CA PRO A 187 26.56 22.78 19.83
C PRO A 187 28.10 22.75 19.94
N ALA A 188 28.79 23.18 18.87
CA ALA A 188 30.24 23.05 18.71
C ALA A 188 31.07 23.88 19.71
N ARG A 189 30.47 24.89 20.35
CA ARG A 189 31.07 25.61 21.47
C ARG A 189 30.33 25.21 22.74
N ILE A 190 31.06 24.54 23.63
CA ILE A 190 30.70 24.35 25.03
C ILE A 190 31.51 25.39 25.83
N ASP A 191 31.33 26.66 25.53
CA ASP A 191 31.78 27.77 26.36
C ASP A 191 30.81 27.89 27.54
N ASN A 192 30.93 26.97 28.51
CA ASN A 192 30.20 26.91 29.79
C ASN A 192 28.65 26.96 29.78
N GLU A 193 28.00 27.22 28.65
CA GLU A 193 26.54 27.41 28.51
C GLU A 193 25.92 26.61 27.35
N GLY A 194 26.67 25.68 26.74
CA GLY A 194 26.16 24.77 25.70
C GLY A 194 25.18 23.74 26.25
N VAL A 195 23.98 24.20 26.60
CA VAL A 195 22.94 23.37 27.23
C VAL A 195 22.03 22.78 26.15
N TYR A 196 21.97 21.45 26.11
CA TYR A 196 21.07 20.74 25.20
C TYR A 196 19.64 20.93 25.69
N SER A 197 18.75 21.50 24.88
CA SER A 197 17.38 21.77 25.31
C SER A 197 16.47 20.60 24.93
N ILE A 198 15.78 20.03 25.90
CA ILE A 198 14.72 19.04 25.68
C ILE A 198 13.38 19.59 26.16
N PRO A 199 12.28 19.34 25.42
CA PRO A 199 10.93 19.60 25.94
C PRO A 199 10.68 18.80 27.23
N THR A 200 9.77 19.27 28.10
CA THR A 200 9.35 18.55 29.32
C THR A 200 8.79 17.15 29.07
N THR A 201 8.27 16.91 27.87
CA THR A 201 7.78 15.61 27.38
C THR A 201 8.68 15.01 26.30
N GLY A 202 9.76 15.70 25.94
CA GLY A 202 10.60 15.37 24.80
C GLY A 202 11.51 14.19 25.10
N SER A 203 11.77 13.40 24.07
CA SER A 203 12.74 12.33 24.13
C SER A 203 14.14 12.82 23.78
N ILE A 204 15.15 12.18 24.34
CA ILE A 204 16.54 12.32 23.95
C ILE A 204 16.82 11.28 22.86
N PHE A 205 17.36 11.71 21.72
CA PHE A 205 17.70 10.81 20.63
C PHE A 205 19.21 10.60 20.56
N LEU A 206 19.61 9.33 20.55
CA LEU A 206 20.97 8.90 20.25
C LEU A 206 20.99 8.21 18.90
N VAL A 207 21.90 8.62 18.02
CA VAL A 207 22.13 7.99 16.72
C VAL A 207 23.47 7.29 16.71
N CYS A 208 23.52 6.11 16.07
CA CYS A 208 24.73 5.32 15.93
C CYS A 208 25.10 5.13 14.45
N ASP A 209 26.40 5.08 14.17
CA ASP A 209 26.92 4.73 12.84
C ASP A 209 26.99 3.21 12.59
N LYS A 210 26.57 2.41 13.58
CA LYS A 210 26.41 0.95 13.51
C LYS A 210 25.02 0.50 13.97
N PRO A 211 24.53 -0.67 13.49
CA PRO A 211 23.39 -1.31 14.10
C PRO A 211 23.70 -1.70 15.55
N VAL A 212 22.68 -1.65 16.39
CA VAL A 212 22.76 -1.92 17.83
C VAL A 212 22.12 -3.27 18.11
N ASP A 213 22.76 -4.12 18.90
CA ASP A 213 22.14 -5.35 19.40
C ASP A 213 21.05 -4.98 20.42
N PRO A 214 19.76 -5.13 20.09
CA PRO A 214 18.68 -4.70 20.96
C PRO A 214 18.68 -5.44 22.30
N SER A 215 19.19 -6.68 22.36
CA SER A 215 19.23 -7.48 23.59
C SER A 215 20.17 -6.91 24.65
N THR A 216 21.08 -6.02 24.25
CA THR A 216 21.98 -5.28 25.14
C THR A 216 21.44 -3.90 25.54
N LEU A 217 20.25 -3.51 25.05
CA LEU A 217 19.62 -2.23 25.36
C LEU A 217 18.95 -2.28 26.74
N ASP A 218 19.72 -1.95 27.77
CA ASP A 218 19.23 -1.77 29.13
C ASP A 218 19.02 -0.26 29.44
N PRO A 219 17.80 0.16 29.83
CA PRO A 219 17.55 1.54 30.24
C PRO A 219 18.44 2.04 31.39
N ASP A 220 18.95 1.16 32.26
CA ASP A 220 19.83 1.53 33.38
C ASP A 220 21.25 1.92 32.95
N LEU A 221 21.59 1.73 31.67
CA LEU A 221 22.84 2.25 31.07
C LEU A 221 22.81 3.77 30.93
N PHE A 222 21.62 4.39 30.97
CA PHE A 222 21.45 5.81 30.78
C PHE A 222 21.04 6.45 32.11
N VAL A 223 21.81 7.44 32.55
CA VAL A 223 21.60 8.09 33.85
C VAL A 223 21.31 9.56 33.61
N LEU A 224 20.12 9.99 34.03
CA LEU A 224 19.71 11.39 34.03
C LEU A 224 19.52 11.87 35.48
N VAL A 225 20.27 12.89 35.91
CA VAL A 225 20.24 13.40 37.30
C VAL A 225 19.87 14.87 37.30
N VAL A 226 18.88 15.28 38.10
CA VAL A 226 18.51 16.68 38.28
C VAL A 226 19.56 17.37 39.16
N LYS A 227 20.23 18.40 38.64
CA LYS A 227 21.39 19.06 39.28
C LYS A 227 21.10 19.57 40.68
N ASN A 228 19.96 20.23 40.87
CA ASN A 228 19.66 20.94 42.12
C ASN A 228 19.22 19.99 43.24
N THR A 229 18.60 18.86 42.90
CA THR A 229 18.06 17.90 43.87
C THR A 229 18.90 16.63 44.00
N GLY A 230 19.79 16.36 43.04
CA GLY A 230 20.47 15.07 42.91
C GLY A 230 19.54 13.92 42.55
N ALA A 231 18.26 14.18 42.26
CA ALA A 231 17.28 13.14 41.97
C ALA A 231 17.61 12.46 40.63
N ARG A 232 17.69 11.12 40.64
CA ARG A 232 17.85 10.33 39.42
C ARG A 232 16.48 10.13 38.77
N LEU A 233 16.36 10.54 37.51
CA LEU A 233 15.16 10.32 36.70
C LEU A 233 15.30 9.00 35.94
N PRO A 234 14.43 8.00 36.18
CA PRO A 234 14.45 6.77 35.44
C PRO A 234 14.08 7.02 33.97
N LEU A 235 14.86 6.46 33.06
CA LEU A 235 14.62 6.54 31.62
C LEU A 235 13.96 5.24 31.14
N SER A 236 13.11 5.33 30.12
CA SER A 236 12.85 4.21 29.21
C SER A 236 13.73 4.37 27.99
N ALA A 237 14.35 3.28 27.54
CA ALA A 237 15.11 3.25 26.29
C ALA A 237 14.38 2.34 25.29
N ARG A 238 14.28 2.78 24.04
CA ARG A 238 13.79 1.94 22.94
C ARG A 238 14.56 2.20 21.67
N LEU A 239 14.76 1.16 20.87
CA LEU A 239 15.28 1.29 19.52
C LEU A 239 14.11 1.64 18.59
N VAL A 240 14.24 2.70 17.80
CA VAL A 240 13.17 3.15 16.87
C VAL A 240 13.56 2.99 15.41
N GLU A 241 14.84 2.73 15.16
CA GLU A 241 15.41 2.40 13.86
C GLU A 241 16.66 1.54 14.10
N ASN A 242 16.81 0.47 13.33
CA ASN A 242 17.99 -0.39 13.34
C ASN A 242 18.17 -0.98 11.94
N GLU A 243 19.27 -0.64 11.27
CA GLU A 243 19.49 -0.91 9.86
C GLU A 243 20.88 -1.47 9.62
N ALA A 244 20.99 -2.43 8.72
CA ALA A 244 22.27 -3.03 8.34
C ALA A 244 23.17 -2.09 7.51
N SER A 245 22.68 -0.89 7.18
CA SER A 245 23.37 0.09 6.34
C SER A 245 23.42 1.47 7.00
N TYR A 246 24.53 2.17 6.75
CA TYR A 246 24.73 3.56 7.18
C TYR A 246 24.36 4.51 6.04
N SER A 247 23.16 5.07 6.08
CA SER A 247 22.65 5.98 5.06
C SER A 247 21.77 7.07 5.67
N ALA A 248 21.68 8.21 4.98
CA ALA A 248 20.71 9.25 5.33
C ALA A 248 19.31 8.75 4.97
N ARG A 249 18.38 8.89 5.91
CA ARG A 249 17.02 8.35 5.79
C ARG A 249 16.01 9.32 6.36
N PRO A 250 14.78 9.32 5.83
CA PRO A 250 13.71 10.09 6.43
C PRO A 250 13.47 9.74 7.89
N MET A 251 12.86 10.66 8.65
CA MET A 251 12.49 10.42 10.05
C MET A 251 11.77 9.06 10.25
N PRO A 252 12.15 8.24 11.27
CA PRO A 252 11.50 6.97 11.56
C PRO A 252 10.00 7.13 11.74
N ARG A 253 9.20 6.20 11.19
CA ARG A 253 7.74 6.27 11.23
C ARG A 253 7.18 6.41 12.65
N ALA A 254 7.79 5.74 13.62
CA ALA A 254 7.41 5.77 15.03
C ALA A 254 7.60 7.14 15.72
N LEU A 255 8.34 8.06 15.09
CA LEU A 255 8.61 9.41 15.59
C LEU A 255 7.77 10.49 14.89
N ARG A 256 7.24 10.24 13.67
CA ARG A 256 6.60 11.30 12.86
C ARG A 256 5.33 11.88 13.46
N SER A 257 4.62 11.11 14.26
CA SER A 257 3.40 11.55 14.96
C SER A 257 3.68 12.21 16.30
N ARG A 258 4.95 12.32 16.71
CA ARG A 258 5.35 12.93 17.97
C ARG A 258 5.76 14.38 17.72
N GLY A 259 5.19 15.31 18.50
CA GLY A 259 5.68 16.68 18.56
C GLY A 259 7.09 16.74 19.15
N GLY A 260 7.84 17.81 18.86
CA GLY A 260 9.16 18.06 19.45
C GLY A 260 10.30 17.19 18.90
N VAL A 261 10.12 16.59 17.72
CA VAL A 261 11.20 15.85 17.05
C VAL A 261 12.13 16.85 16.33
N PRO A 262 13.45 16.79 16.54
CA PRO A 262 14.39 17.76 15.97
C PRO A 262 14.35 17.86 14.45
N ALA A 263 14.74 18.99 13.86
CA ALA A 263 14.92 19.11 12.41
C ALA A 263 16.17 18.37 11.91
N GLY A 264 16.25 18.12 10.59
CA GLY A 264 17.46 17.58 9.94
C GLY A 264 17.58 16.06 9.91
N TRP A 265 16.52 15.31 10.18
CA TRP A 265 16.53 13.84 10.10
C TRP A 265 16.85 13.30 8.71
N ASP A 266 16.30 13.93 7.68
CA ASP A 266 16.37 13.41 6.31
C ASP A 266 17.80 13.40 5.76
N GLU A 267 18.64 14.29 6.29
CA GLU A 267 20.06 14.43 5.92
C GLU A 267 21.00 13.65 6.85
N LEU A 268 20.51 13.09 7.95
CA LEU A 268 21.34 12.48 8.98
C LEU A 268 21.66 11.02 8.67
N PRO A 269 22.89 10.69 8.22
CA PRO A 269 23.28 9.30 8.03
C PRO A 269 23.41 8.58 9.37
N ARG A 270 22.79 7.42 9.46
CA ARG A 270 22.76 6.59 10.67
C ARG A 270 22.55 5.14 10.31
N ALA A 271 22.82 4.26 11.25
CA ALA A 271 22.45 2.84 11.18
C ALA A 271 21.41 2.51 12.27
N ALA A 272 21.46 3.18 13.42
CA ALA A 272 20.47 2.98 14.48
C ALA A 272 20.08 4.29 15.17
N VAL A 273 18.87 4.29 15.75
CA VAL A 273 18.33 5.39 16.55
C VAL A 273 17.74 4.83 17.83
N ILE A 274 18.26 5.31 18.97
CA ILE A 274 17.76 5.02 20.31
C ILE A 274 17.01 6.25 20.80
N GLU A 275 15.79 6.04 21.26
CA GLU A 275 14.98 7.04 21.93
C GLU A 275 15.00 6.78 23.43
N LEU A 276 15.34 7.81 24.20
CA LEU A 276 15.30 7.81 25.65
C LEU A 276 14.21 8.77 26.12
N THR A 277 13.26 8.27 26.91
CA THR A 277 12.16 9.08 27.44
C THR A 277 12.20 9.03 28.96
N PRO A 278 12.22 10.18 29.67
CA PRO A 278 12.05 10.20 31.11
C PRO A 278 10.70 9.61 31.52
N ARG A 279 10.70 8.62 32.40
CA ARG A 279 9.45 8.04 32.96
C ARG A 279 8.76 9.02 33.91
N GLU A 280 9.56 9.84 34.57
CA GLU A 280 9.12 10.95 35.41
C GLU A 280 9.43 12.27 34.70
N LYS A 281 8.44 13.17 34.63
CA LYS A 281 8.62 14.46 33.96
C LYS A 281 9.49 15.35 34.84
N PRO A 282 10.67 15.78 34.37
CA PRO A 282 11.43 16.78 35.10
C PRO A 282 10.64 18.09 35.19
N ALA A 283 10.81 18.80 36.30
CA ALA A 283 10.23 20.13 36.46
C ALA A 283 10.73 21.06 35.32
N PRO A 284 9.86 21.89 34.74
CA PRO A 284 10.31 22.87 33.77
C PRO A 284 11.38 23.81 34.37
N GLY A 285 12.38 24.16 33.58
CA GLY A 285 13.57 24.88 34.02
C GLY A 285 14.63 24.02 34.72
N ALA A 286 14.37 22.72 34.95
CA ALA A 286 15.36 21.84 35.55
C ALA A 286 16.59 21.67 34.65
N TYR A 287 17.77 21.67 35.29
CA TYR A 287 19.01 21.27 34.65
C TYR A 287 19.28 19.81 34.99
N CYS A 288 19.36 18.96 33.98
CA CYS A 288 19.64 17.54 34.14
C CYS A 288 21.03 17.22 33.59
N GLN A 289 21.81 16.46 34.35
CA GLN A 289 23.06 15.87 33.91
C GLN A 289 22.77 14.50 33.30
N PHE A 290 23.16 14.30 32.05
CA PHE A 290 23.14 12.99 31.42
C PHE A 290 24.53 12.36 31.47
N SER A 291 24.57 11.06 31.74
CA SER A 291 25.79 10.25 31.68
C SER A 291 25.46 8.82 31.29
N PHE A 292 26.45 8.14 30.75
CA PHE A 292 26.41 6.70 30.51
C PHE A 292 26.97 5.96 31.72
N LYS A 293 26.32 4.87 32.11
CA LYS A 293 26.91 3.91 33.04
C LYS A 293 27.89 3.04 32.26
N VAL A 294 29.14 3.05 32.69
CA VAL A 294 30.22 2.24 32.12
C VAL A 294 30.67 1.20 33.14
N ASP A 295 31.24 0.11 32.65
CA ASP A 295 31.85 -0.90 33.50
C ASP A 295 33.21 -0.44 34.07
N ALA A 296 33.91 -1.33 34.79
CA ALA A 296 35.22 -1.04 35.36
C ALA A 296 36.32 -0.77 34.31
N ARG A 297 36.09 -1.12 33.04
CA ARG A 297 36.99 -0.85 31.91
C ARG A 297 36.64 0.45 31.19
N GLY A 298 35.56 1.13 31.61
CA GLY A 298 35.04 2.30 30.94
C GLY A 298 34.27 1.97 29.65
N GLU A 299 33.85 0.71 29.48
CA GLU A 299 33.10 0.26 28.31
C GLU A 299 31.58 0.37 28.58
N LEU A 300 30.82 0.72 27.54
CA LEU A 300 29.36 0.74 27.61
C LEU A 300 28.83 -0.69 27.54
N GLY A 301 27.84 -1.03 28.37
CA GLY A 301 27.16 -2.33 28.30
C GLY A 301 26.27 -2.54 27.07
N LEU A 302 26.20 -1.57 26.17
CA LEU A 302 25.43 -1.59 24.93
C LEU A 302 26.35 -1.97 23.77
N CYS A 303 25.99 -2.98 22.99
CA CYS A 303 26.84 -3.56 21.96
C CYS A 303 26.33 -3.35 20.53
N ASP A 304 27.25 -3.40 19.57
CA ASP A 304 26.92 -3.58 18.15
C ASP A 304 26.58 -5.05 17.82
N PHE A 305 26.18 -5.29 16.58
CA PHE A 305 25.90 -6.64 16.06
C PHE A 305 27.07 -7.63 16.12
N ASN A 306 28.31 -7.19 16.35
CA ASN A 306 29.46 -8.06 16.54
C ASN A 306 29.77 -8.33 18.03
N GLY A 307 28.87 -7.92 18.93
CA GLY A 307 29.07 -8.00 20.38
C GLY A 307 30.15 -7.06 20.90
N LYS A 308 30.58 -6.06 20.11
CA LYS A 308 31.56 -5.07 20.58
C LYS A 308 30.83 -3.94 21.28
N PRO A 309 31.30 -3.49 22.46
CA PRO A 309 30.77 -2.30 23.11
C PRO A 309 30.75 -1.09 22.18
N LEU A 310 29.61 -0.41 22.11
CA LEU A 310 29.50 0.86 21.42
C LEU A 310 30.35 1.92 22.14
N LYS A 311 30.89 2.84 21.35
CA LYS A 311 31.69 3.94 21.88
C LYS A 311 30.76 5.06 22.29
N HIS A 312 30.98 5.58 23.50
CA HIS A 312 30.50 6.88 23.90
C HIS A 312 31.69 7.85 23.95
N THR A 313 31.46 9.12 23.60
CA THR A 313 32.40 10.27 23.56
C THR A 313 33.11 10.61 22.25
N THR A 314 33.06 11.91 21.96
CA THR A 314 34.19 12.74 21.54
C THR A 314 35.05 13.11 22.76
N TYR A 315 36.16 12.39 22.98
CA TYR A 315 37.38 12.77 23.70
C TYR A 315 37.39 13.26 25.17
N ARG A 316 36.28 13.57 25.87
CA ARG A 316 36.30 13.83 27.33
C ARG A 316 35.00 13.41 28.05
N PRO A 317 35.07 12.94 29.31
CA PRO A 317 33.91 12.74 30.18
C PRO A 317 33.36 14.09 30.64
N ILE A 318 32.91 14.92 29.71
CA ILE A 318 32.24 16.17 30.03
C ILE A 318 30.78 15.81 30.31
N PRO A 319 30.23 16.14 31.49
CA PRO A 319 28.82 15.96 31.77
C PRO A 319 28.00 16.75 30.74
N ILE A 320 27.04 16.06 30.10
CA ILE A 320 26.16 16.72 29.14
C ILE A 320 24.98 17.27 29.93
N TRP A 321 24.82 18.58 29.87
CA TRP A 321 23.76 19.27 30.58
C TRP A 321 22.56 19.47 29.65
N PHE A 322 21.40 19.11 30.17
CA PHE A 322 20.10 19.27 29.55
C PHE A 322 19.35 20.37 30.30
N GLN A 323 18.80 21.35 29.59
CA GLN A 323 17.82 22.27 30.16
C GLN A 323 16.46 21.78 29.71
N VAL A 324 15.63 21.47 30.69
CA VAL A 324 14.23 21.15 30.46
C VAL A 324 13.55 22.49 30.22
N ARG A 325 13.35 22.86 28.97
CA ARG A 325 12.57 24.07 28.69
C ARG A 325 11.11 23.72 28.89
N LEU A 326 10.35 24.64 29.52
CA LEU A 326 8.94 24.74 29.13
C LEU A 326 8.97 24.80 27.61
N PRO A 327 8.21 23.97 26.89
CA PRO A 327 8.00 24.30 25.49
C PRO A 327 7.57 25.78 25.49
N GLU A 328 8.42 26.69 24.99
CA GLU A 328 7.89 27.86 24.28
C GLU A 328 6.88 27.21 23.37
N SER A 329 5.57 27.46 23.55
CA SER A 329 4.48 26.65 23.04
C SER A 329 4.76 26.23 21.59
N ASP A 330 5.48 25.13 21.42
CA ASP A 330 6.06 24.79 20.14
C ASP A 330 4.93 23.99 19.57
N PRO A 331 4.17 24.58 18.64
CA PRO A 331 2.87 24.03 18.31
C PRO A 331 3.10 22.59 17.85
N GLY A 332 2.33 21.68 18.44
CA GLY A 332 2.16 20.35 17.89
C GLY A 332 1.92 20.49 16.39
N ALA A 333 2.71 19.77 15.61
CA ALA A 333 2.62 19.80 14.16
C ALA A 333 2.31 18.40 13.66
N TYR A 334 1.37 18.32 12.74
CA TYR A 334 1.00 17.12 12.01
C TYR A 334 1.33 17.37 10.56
N SER A 335 1.96 16.40 9.91
CA SER A 335 2.25 16.47 8.48
C SER A 335 1.81 15.16 7.85
N GLU A 336 0.92 15.26 6.87
CA GLU A 336 0.50 14.17 6.01
C GLU A 336 1.18 14.32 4.64
N ASP A 337 2.00 13.35 4.27
CA ASP A 337 2.65 13.24 2.96
C ASP A 337 1.92 12.25 2.04
N PHE A 338 0.81 11.67 2.50
CA PHE A 338 -0.06 10.69 1.83
C PHE A 338 0.64 9.41 1.35
N LEU A 339 1.98 9.33 1.34
CA LEU A 339 2.83 8.26 0.79
C LEU A 339 2.90 7.02 1.69
N ARG A 340 2.71 7.19 3.01
CA ARG A 340 3.15 6.18 4.00
C ARG A 340 2.08 5.74 4.98
N THR A 341 0.84 6.14 4.75
CA THR A 341 -0.31 5.73 5.55
C THR A 341 -0.78 4.36 5.05
N PRO A 342 -0.66 3.27 5.83
CA PRO A 342 -1.19 1.97 5.41
C PRO A 342 -2.68 2.17 5.09
N ARG A 343 -3.10 1.67 3.92
CA ARG A 343 -4.46 1.85 3.38
C ARG A 343 -5.50 1.76 4.50
N GLY A 344 -6.11 2.88 4.85
CA GLY A 344 -7.26 2.96 5.77
C GLY A 344 -7.02 3.49 7.19
N SER A 345 -5.79 3.72 7.67
CA SER A 345 -5.62 4.12 9.08
C SER A 345 -6.05 5.57 9.40
N LEU A 346 -6.14 6.44 8.40
CA LEU A 346 -6.55 7.84 8.57
C LEU A 346 -7.70 8.27 7.66
N ARG A 347 -8.08 7.44 6.69
CA ARG A 347 -9.19 7.72 5.77
C ARG A 347 -10.49 7.23 6.38
N ALA A 348 -11.49 8.10 6.47
CA ALA A 348 -12.84 7.64 6.75
C ALA A 348 -13.45 7.02 5.48
N GLN A 349 -14.09 5.85 5.61
CA GLN A 349 -14.78 5.18 4.49
C GLN A 349 -16.21 5.71 4.27
N VAL A 350 -16.59 6.77 4.97
CA VAL A 350 -17.94 7.35 4.93
C VAL A 350 -18.04 8.32 3.75
N ALA A 351 -19.14 8.23 3.00
CA ALA A 351 -19.42 9.18 1.92
C ALA A 351 -19.65 10.59 2.49
N VAL A 352 -19.22 11.61 1.76
CA VAL A 352 -19.49 13.02 2.12
C VAL A 352 -20.70 13.48 1.30
N PRO A 353 -21.82 13.87 1.94
CA PRO A 353 -23.01 14.32 1.23
C PRO A 353 -22.71 15.49 0.28
N GLY A 354 -23.37 15.50 -0.88
CA GLY A 354 -23.25 16.57 -1.87
C GLY A 354 -22.03 16.47 -2.82
N PHE A 355 -21.35 15.32 -2.82
CA PHE A 355 -20.26 14.99 -3.75
C PHE A 355 -20.64 13.79 -4.63
N ASP A 356 -20.08 13.74 -5.84
CA ASP A 356 -20.28 12.62 -6.76
C ASP A 356 -19.53 11.36 -6.30
N GLY A 357 -18.49 11.53 -5.49
CA GLY A 357 -17.83 10.39 -4.87
C GLY A 357 -16.64 10.73 -4.00
N THR A 358 -15.87 9.69 -3.68
CA THR A 358 -14.74 9.76 -2.78
C THR A 358 -13.44 9.86 -3.57
N ALA A 359 -12.63 10.90 -3.32
CA ALA A 359 -11.31 11.01 -3.93
C ALA A 359 -10.42 9.81 -3.54
N ALA A 360 -9.54 9.40 -4.46
CA ALA A 360 -8.64 8.28 -4.26
C ALA A 360 -7.42 8.71 -3.46
N TRP A 361 -7.02 7.88 -2.51
CA TRP A 361 -5.75 8.06 -1.79
C TRP A 361 -4.76 7.05 -2.36
N SER A 362 -3.96 7.48 -3.33
CA SER A 362 -3.12 6.57 -4.11
C SER A 362 -1.80 6.26 -3.45
N ASP A 363 -1.16 5.20 -3.93
CA ASP A 363 0.18 4.78 -3.55
C ASP A 363 1.28 5.75 -3.99
N THR A 364 0.95 6.72 -4.85
CA THR A 364 1.83 7.86 -5.20
C THR A 364 1.94 8.89 -4.09
N GLY A 365 1.17 8.73 -3.01
CA GLY A 365 1.10 9.66 -1.91
C GLY A 365 0.41 10.95 -2.30
N ARG A 366 -0.77 10.80 -2.89
CA ARG A 366 -1.62 11.90 -3.27
C ARG A 366 -3.07 11.60 -2.93
N VAL A 367 -3.82 12.66 -2.69
CA VAL A 367 -5.27 12.63 -2.85
C VAL A 367 -5.58 13.09 -4.26
N GLU A 368 -6.11 12.19 -5.09
CA GLU A 368 -6.28 12.44 -6.53
C GLU A 368 -7.60 11.88 -7.09
N VAL A 369 -7.92 12.28 -8.31
CA VAL A 369 -9.09 11.80 -9.05
C VAL A 369 -8.74 10.49 -9.76
N ARG A 370 -9.36 9.39 -9.35
CA ARG A 370 -9.39 8.14 -10.13
C ARG A 370 -10.71 8.09 -10.90
N TYR A 371 -10.65 8.27 -12.21
CA TYR A 371 -11.84 8.29 -13.07
C TYR A 371 -11.73 7.23 -14.17
N PRO A 372 -12.69 6.29 -14.29
CA PRO A 372 -12.71 5.33 -15.39
C PRO A 372 -13.07 6.02 -16.70
N ALA A 373 -12.24 5.90 -17.73
CA ALA A 373 -12.59 6.30 -19.10
C ALA A 373 -13.88 5.62 -19.59
N ALA A 374 -14.16 4.43 -19.07
CA ALA A 374 -15.39 3.69 -19.31
C ALA A 374 -16.66 4.30 -18.69
N ALA A 375 -16.57 5.35 -17.87
CA ALA A 375 -17.73 6.01 -17.22
C ALA A 375 -18.66 6.74 -18.21
N GLY A 376 -18.25 6.85 -19.48
CA GLY A 376 -19.12 7.29 -20.58
C GLY A 376 -19.15 8.80 -20.81
N THR A 377 -20.06 9.19 -21.71
CA THR A 377 -20.15 10.56 -22.25
C THR A 377 -21.17 11.45 -21.56
N GLY A 378 -21.94 10.92 -20.60
CA GLY A 378 -23.01 11.65 -19.93
C GLY A 378 -24.16 12.11 -20.84
N ARG A 379 -24.27 11.55 -22.06
CA ARG A 379 -25.24 12.00 -23.08
C ARG A 379 -26.70 11.86 -22.65
N ASP A 380 -26.99 10.96 -21.70
CA ASP A 380 -28.34 10.69 -21.21
C ASP A 380 -28.74 11.62 -20.05
N GLY A 381 -27.88 12.55 -19.64
CA GLY A 381 -28.16 13.49 -18.54
C GLY A 381 -28.29 12.78 -17.19
N VAL A 382 -29.11 13.32 -16.29
CA VAL A 382 -29.48 12.62 -15.05
C VAL A 382 -30.52 11.56 -15.38
N VAL A 383 -30.26 10.31 -15.01
CA VAL A 383 -31.14 9.17 -15.28
C VAL A 383 -31.73 8.62 -13.99
N GLU A 384 -33.04 8.73 -13.87
CA GLU A 384 -33.85 8.01 -12.88
C GLU A 384 -34.34 6.72 -13.53
N LEU A 385 -33.89 5.57 -13.02
CA LEU A 385 -34.34 4.27 -13.51
C LEU A 385 -35.80 4.02 -13.10
N GLY A 386 -36.64 3.78 -14.09
CA GLY A 386 -38.02 3.36 -13.88
C GLY A 386 -38.14 1.84 -13.64
N THR A 387 -39.32 1.28 -13.90
CA THR A 387 -39.58 -0.15 -13.69
C THR A 387 -38.89 -1.06 -14.72
N GLY A 388 -38.35 -0.51 -15.80
CA GLY A 388 -37.56 -1.25 -16.77
C GLY A 388 -36.63 -0.36 -17.58
N GLU A 389 -35.52 -0.94 -18.04
CA GLU A 389 -34.52 -0.26 -18.86
C GLU A 389 -34.08 -1.18 -20.01
N SER A 390 -34.48 -0.81 -21.23
CA SER A 390 -34.27 -1.64 -22.42
C SER A 390 -33.03 -1.22 -23.23
N ARG A 391 -32.37 -0.11 -22.90
CA ARG A 391 -31.14 0.33 -23.57
C ARG A 391 -29.99 -0.60 -23.23
N ALA A 392 -29.15 -0.92 -24.21
CA ALA A 392 -27.97 -1.76 -23.98
C ALA A 392 -26.85 -1.00 -23.24
N ASP A 393 -26.85 0.32 -23.34
CA ASP A 393 -25.79 1.18 -22.83
C ASP A 393 -26.35 2.56 -22.42
N VAL A 394 -26.58 2.72 -21.12
CA VAL A 394 -27.02 3.98 -20.49
C VAL A 394 -25.79 4.77 -20.08
N GLN A 395 -25.61 5.98 -20.60
CA GLN A 395 -24.46 6.85 -20.30
C GLN A 395 -24.92 8.16 -19.65
N ALA A 396 -25.12 8.10 -18.34
CA ALA A 396 -25.66 9.20 -17.55
C ALA A 396 -24.55 10.14 -17.02
N VAL A 397 -24.94 11.33 -16.57
CA VAL A 397 -24.13 12.16 -15.68
C VAL A 397 -24.24 11.63 -14.26
N ARG A 398 -25.46 11.28 -13.82
CA ARG A 398 -25.76 10.58 -12.56
C ARG A 398 -26.86 9.56 -12.80
N LEU A 399 -26.81 8.44 -12.10
CA LEU A 399 -27.83 7.40 -12.21
C LEU A 399 -28.38 7.04 -10.83
N HIS A 400 -29.70 6.96 -10.73
CA HIS A 400 -30.39 6.65 -9.49
C HIS A 400 -31.51 5.63 -9.71
N LEU A 401 -31.64 4.67 -8.79
CA LEU A 401 -32.79 3.77 -8.65
C LEU A 401 -33.33 3.90 -7.23
N ALA A 402 -34.50 4.51 -7.09
CA ALA A 402 -35.14 4.79 -5.81
C ALA A 402 -35.56 3.51 -5.06
N LYS A 403 -35.59 3.60 -3.72
CA LYS A 403 -35.81 2.48 -2.79
C LYS A 403 -37.03 1.59 -3.07
N ASP A 404 -38.14 2.18 -3.52
CA ASP A 404 -39.40 1.46 -3.70
C ASP A 404 -39.63 0.99 -5.15
N LEU A 405 -38.60 1.09 -5.99
CA LEU A 405 -38.68 0.68 -7.39
C LEU A 405 -37.90 -0.61 -7.66
N ALA A 406 -38.48 -1.46 -8.50
CA ALA A 406 -37.81 -2.60 -9.11
C ALA A 406 -37.61 -2.34 -10.60
N CYS A 407 -36.35 -2.26 -11.05
CA CYS A 407 -35.97 -2.02 -12.43
C CYS A 407 -35.51 -3.32 -13.10
N ASP A 408 -36.22 -3.76 -14.14
CA ASP A 408 -35.83 -4.89 -14.98
C ASP A 408 -34.95 -4.44 -16.16
N LEU A 409 -33.72 -4.95 -16.24
CA LEU A 409 -32.78 -4.71 -17.35
C LEU A 409 -33.08 -5.56 -18.60
N GLY A 410 -34.14 -6.37 -18.53
CA GLY A 410 -34.62 -7.24 -19.59
C GLY A 410 -33.77 -8.49 -19.81
N SER A 411 -34.33 -9.43 -20.58
CA SER A 411 -33.74 -10.74 -20.86
C SER A 411 -33.02 -10.85 -22.19
N ALA A 412 -32.87 -9.75 -22.94
CA ALA A 412 -32.19 -9.81 -24.22
C ALA A 412 -30.70 -10.18 -24.02
N PRO A 413 -30.15 -11.04 -24.89
CA PRO A 413 -28.75 -11.47 -24.80
C PRO A 413 -27.79 -10.28 -25.02
N GLY A 414 -26.57 -10.43 -24.51
CA GLY A 414 -25.48 -9.48 -24.70
C GLY A 414 -25.18 -8.62 -23.47
N THR A 415 -24.21 -7.73 -23.61
CA THR A 415 -23.73 -6.88 -22.51
C THR A 415 -24.67 -5.71 -22.26
N ARG A 416 -25.13 -5.54 -21.01
CA ARG A 416 -25.88 -4.38 -20.51
C ARG A 416 -24.96 -3.51 -19.67
N VAL A 417 -24.89 -2.23 -19.99
CA VAL A 417 -24.01 -1.28 -19.30
C VAL A 417 -24.83 -0.13 -18.74
N LEU A 418 -24.70 0.09 -17.43
CA LEU A 418 -25.16 1.28 -16.74
C LEU A 418 -23.91 2.06 -16.31
N ARG A 419 -23.67 3.22 -16.90
CA ARG A 419 -22.52 4.06 -16.55
C ARG A 419 -22.94 5.48 -16.24
N ALA A 420 -22.27 6.08 -15.26
CA ALA A 420 -22.46 7.48 -14.91
C ALA A 420 -21.11 8.19 -14.73
N GLN A 421 -21.01 9.44 -15.18
CA GLN A 421 -19.81 10.25 -14.97
C GLN A 421 -19.59 10.59 -13.49
N GLY A 422 -20.67 10.86 -12.75
CA GLY A 422 -20.66 11.06 -11.30
C GLY A 422 -21.03 9.79 -10.54
N ALA A 423 -21.96 9.92 -9.59
CA ALA A 423 -22.41 8.82 -8.75
C ALA A 423 -23.41 7.88 -9.45
N ILE A 424 -23.39 6.62 -9.03
CA ILE A 424 -24.50 5.67 -9.23
C ILE A 424 -25.05 5.28 -7.86
N VAL A 425 -26.35 5.41 -7.67
CA VAL A 425 -27.04 5.08 -6.41
C VAL A 425 -28.18 4.09 -6.69
N ILE A 426 -28.10 2.91 -6.07
CA ILE A 426 -29.10 1.84 -6.19
C ILE A 426 -29.70 1.59 -4.80
N GLU A 427 -30.83 2.22 -4.52
CA GLU A 427 -31.60 2.02 -3.29
C GLU A 427 -32.71 0.96 -3.46
N GLY A 428 -33.22 0.81 -4.69
CA GLY A 428 -34.27 -0.16 -5.05
C GLY A 428 -33.72 -1.53 -5.48
N GLU A 429 -34.53 -2.26 -6.26
CA GLU A 429 -34.19 -3.60 -6.77
C GLU A 429 -33.84 -3.55 -8.26
N LEU A 430 -32.58 -3.83 -8.61
CA LEU A 430 -32.12 -3.94 -9.98
C LEU A 430 -32.06 -5.42 -10.37
N VAL A 431 -32.91 -5.84 -11.31
CA VAL A 431 -33.02 -7.25 -11.72
C VAL A 431 -32.60 -7.43 -13.16
N ARG A 432 -31.93 -8.54 -13.44
CA ARG A 432 -31.75 -9.04 -14.81
C ARG A 432 -31.86 -10.55 -14.88
N ARG A 433 -32.84 -11.03 -15.63
CA ARG A 433 -33.12 -12.46 -15.82
C ARG A 433 -32.74 -12.95 -17.21
N GLY A 434 -32.46 -14.24 -17.35
CA GLY A 434 -32.14 -14.85 -18.65
C GLY A 434 -30.76 -14.46 -19.20
N ALA A 435 -29.89 -13.90 -18.35
CA ALA A 435 -28.50 -13.56 -18.67
C ALA A 435 -27.52 -14.69 -18.30
N GLU A 436 -28.03 -15.90 -18.06
CA GLU A 436 -27.26 -17.04 -17.59
C GLU A 436 -26.06 -17.32 -18.50
N THR A 437 -24.88 -17.38 -17.90
CA THR A 437 -23.64 -17.78 -18.56
C THR A 437 -22.98 -18.81 -17.66
N SER A 438 -22.62 -19.99 -18.18
CA SER A 438 -21.93 -20.98 -17.35
C SER A 438 -20.51 -20.49 -17.01
N ALA A 439 -19.95 -20.95 -15.88
CA ALA A 439 -18.57 -20.62 -15.52
C ALA A 439 -17.57 -21.10 -16.58
N GLU A 440 -17.78 -22.28 -17.16
CA GLU A 440 -16.95 -22.82 -18.25
C GLU A 440 -16.98 -21.91 -19.48
N HIS A 441 -18.18 -21.46 -19.86
CA HIS A 441 -18.37 -20.56 -20.98
C HIS A 441 -17.68 -19.21 -20.72
N LEU A 442 -17.80 -18.69 -19.50
CA LEU A 442 -17.16 -17.44 -19.12
C LEU A 442 -15.64 -17.56 -19.10
N LYS A 443 -15.08 -18.67 -18.60
CA LYS A 443 -13.64 -18.99 -18.64
C LYS A 443 -13.13 -19.11 -20.08
N ALA A 444 -13.92 -19.72 -20.96
CA ALA A 444 -13.55 -19.89 -22.37
C ALA A 444 -13.52 -18.56 -23.13
N TYR A 445 -14.45 -17.66 -22.82
CA TYR A 445 -14.59 -16.38 -23.52
C TYR A 445 -13.71 -15.27 -22.93
N GLU A 446 -13.58 -15.22 -21.61
CA GLU A 446 -12.84 -14.17 -20.87
C GLU A 446 -11.69 -14.78 -20.06
N PRO A 447 -10.79 -15.57 -20.66
CA PRO A 447 -9.73 -16.25 -19.92
C PRO A 447 -8.84 -15.28 -19.15
N GLU A 448 -8.72 -14.03 -19.61
CA GLU A 448 -7.89 -13.02 -18.94
C GLU A 448 -8.45 -12.60 -17.57
N LEU A 449 -9.76 -12.71 -17.34
CA LEU A 449 -10.37 -12.39 -16.04
C LEU A 449 -10.18 -13.49 -14.98
N PHE A 450 -9.79 -14.70 -15.42
CA PHE A 450 -9.59 -15.87 -14.56
C PHE A 450 -8.14 -16.31 -14.47
N ALA A 451 -7.33 -15.99 -15.49
CA ALA A 451 -5.92 -16.23 -15.45
C ALA A 451 -5.28 -15.31 -14.41
N ASP A 452 -4.39 -15.86 -13.59
CA ASP A 452 -3.36 -15.10 -12.90
C ASP A 452 -2.45 -14.52 -14.01
N ALA A 453 -2.91 -13.45 -14.66
CA ALA A 453 -2.23 -12.88 -15.79
C ALA A 453 -0.81 -12.49 -15.33
N PRO A 454 0.25 -12.95 -16.03
CA PRO A 454 1.60 -12.54 -15.69
C PRO A 454 1.65 -11.01 -15.78
N ALA A 455 2.14 -10.34 -14.74
CA ALA A 455 2.03 -8.88 -14.65
C ALA A 455 2.92 -8.11 -15.66
N SER A 456 3.54 -8.82 -16.62
CA SER A 456 4.16 -8.27 -17.83
C SER A 456 3.22 -8.16 -19.04
N ALA A 457 2.06 -8.82 -19.03
CA ALA A 457 1.02 -8.58 -20.03
C ALA A 457 0.47 -7.18 -19.77
N ALA A 458 0.42 -6.33 -20.80
CA ALA A 458 -0.21 -5.01 -20.66
C ALA A 458 -1.63 -5.22 -20.11
N ALA A 459 -1.85 -4.78 -18.87
CA ALA A 459 -3.11 -5.02 -18.19
C ALA A 459 -4.27 -4.59 -19.09
N LEU A 460 -5.24 -5.47 -19.25
CA LEU A 460 -6.43 -5.12 -20.02
C LEU A 460 -7.08 -3.93 -19.30
N THR A 461 -7.34 -2.86 -20.04
CA THR A 461 -8.00 -1.69 -19.45
C THR A 461 -9.50 -1.91 -19.47
N LEU A 462 -10.20 -1.39 -18.46
CA LEU A 462 -11.66 -1.47 -18.36
C LEU A 462 -12.33 -1.00 -19.65
N SER A 463 -11.86 0.11 -20.23
CA SER A 463 -12.45 0.66 -21.45
C SER A 463 -12.26 -0.25 -22.66
N ARG A 464 -11.08 -0.87 -22.81
CA ARG A 464 -10.81 -1.82 -23.91
C ARG A 464 -11.59 -3.11 -23.76
N TRP A 465 -11.64 -3.66 -22.55
CA TRP A 465 -12.44 -4.84 -22.24
C TRP A 465 -13.92 -4.61 -22.53
N LEU A 466 -14.46 -3.47 -22.06
CA LEU A 466 -15.87 -3.15 -22.24
C LEU A 466 -16.24 -2.93 -23.71
N ALA A 467 -15.36 -2.28 -24.49
CA ALA A 467 -15.55 -2.13 -25.92
C ALA A 467 -15.62 -3.50 -26.61
N ARG A 468 -14.69 -4.42 -26.30
CA ARG A 468 -14.69 -5.80 -26.81
C ARG A 468 -16.00 -6.53 -26.48
N ALA A 469 -16.46 -6.46 -25.23
CA ALA A 469 -17.68 -7.11 -24.77
C ALA A 469 -18.95 -6.52 -25.42
N GLN A 470 -18.97 -5.23 -25.73
CA GLN A 470 -20.08 -4.57 -26.44
C GLN A 470 -20.07 -4.88 -27.94
N ASP A 471 -18.89 -4.90 -28.59
CA ASP A 471 -18.76 -5.20 -30.01
C ASP A 471 -19.14 -6.65 -30.30
N ALA A 472 -18.70 -7.58 -29.45
CA ALA A 472 -19.08 -8.98 -29.54
C ALA A 472 -20.61 -9.18 -29.46
N ALA A 473 -21.29 -8.45 -28.58
CA ALA A 473 -22.74 -8.51 -28.44
C ALA A 473 -23.51 -7.96 -29.67
N ARG A 474 -22.87 -7.18 -30.54
CA ARG A 474 -23.46 -6.63 -31.77
C ARG A 474 -23.19 -7.47 -33.01
N ALA A 475 -22.20 -8.36 -32.96
CA ALA A 475 -21.85 -9.18 -34.11
C ALA A 475 -23.02 -10.11 -34.48
N PRO A 476 -23.44 -10.18 -35.75
CA PRO A 476 -24.52 -11.06 -36.18
C PRO A 476 -24.14 -12.53 -35.92
N ALA A 477 -25.11 -13.31 -35.43
CA ALA A 477 -24.93 -14.71 -35.06
C ALA A 477 -24.56 -15.64 -36.24
N GLU A 478 -24.46 -15.12 -37.47
CA GLU A 478 -24.25 -15.89 -38.70
C GLU A 478 -22.76 -16.24 -38.96
N ALA A 479 -21.82 -15.82 -38.11
CA ALA A 479 -20.39 -16.09 -38.26
C ALA A 479 -19.94 -17.38 -37.55
N GLY A 480 -20.43 -18.54 -38.01
CA GLY A 480 -19.91 -19.87 -37.65
C GLY A 480 -20.33 -20.40 -36.28
N GLU A 481 -20.05 -21.68 -36.00
CA GLU A 481 -20.32 -22.44 -34.75
C GLU A 481 -19.57 -21.90 -33.51
N GLY A 482 -19.45 -20.58 -33.37
CA GLY A 482 -18.75 -19.90 -32.30
C GLY A 482 -19.55 -19.80 -31.01
N VAL A 483 -18.84 -19.83 -29.89
CA VAL A 483 -19.33 -19.59 -28.54
C VAL A 483 -19.94 -18.18 -28.46
N LEU A 484 -21.24 -18.07 -28.14
CA LEU A 484 -21.92 -16.77 -27.98
C LEU A 484 -21.24 -15.91 -26.91
N PRO A 485 -21.19 -14.57 -27.03
CA PRO A 485 -20.61 -13.75 -25.97
C PRO A 485 -21.41 -13.82 -24.66
N PRO A 486 -20.76 -13.82 -23.49
CA PRO A 486 -21.42 -13.72 -22.18
C PRO A 486 -22.34 -12.51 -22.06
N SER A 487 -23.47 -12.69 -21.39
CA SER A 487 -24.44 -11.61 -21.15
C SER A 487 -24.09 -10.81 -19.90
N TRP A 488 -23.02 -10.04 -19.95
CA TRP A 488 -22.55 -9.22 -18.82
C TRP A 488 -23.53 -8.13 -18.40
N THR A 489 -23.65 -7.90 -17.10
CA THR A 489 -24.24 -6.69 -16.52
C THR A 489 -23.12 -5.86 -15.91
N VAL A 490 -22.93 -4.63 -16.36
CA VAL A 490 -21.79 -3.79 -15.97
C VAL A 490 -22.27 -2.46 -15.41
N LEU A 491 -21.83 -2.13 -14.20
CA LEU A 491 -22.07 -0.84 -13.56
C LEU A 491 -20.74 -0.09 -13.45
N VAL A 492 -20.65 1.12 -14.01
CA VAL A 492 -19.44 1.97 -13.97
C VAL A 492 -19.77 3.38 -13.48
N ALA A 493 -19.38 3.69 -12.25
CA ALA A 493 -19.47 5.04 -11.70
C ALA A 493 -18.12 5.77 -11.84
N GLY A 494 -18.12 7.00 -12.35
CA GLY A 494 -16.94 7.87 -12.31
C GLY A 494 -16.63 8.40 -10.91
N GLY A 495 -17.67 8.59 -10.09
CA GLY A 495 -17.60 8.84 -8.66
C GLY A 495 -17.81 7.56 -7.85
N ASP A 496 -18.70 7.62 -6.85
CA ASP A 496 -19.05 6.49 -5.99
C ASP A 496 -20.14 5.62 -6.60
N LEU A 497 -20.10 4.32 -6.30
CA LEU A 497 -21.17 3.36 -6.56
C LEU A 497 -21.75 2.90 -5.23
N THR A 498 -22.96 3.35 -4.91
CA THR A 498 -23.67 3.02 -3.67
C THR A 498 -24.82 2.07 -3.95
N ILE A 499 -24.86 0.96 -3.21
CA ILE A 499 -25.87 -0.08 -3.32
C ILE A 499 -26.44 -0.31 -1.92
N ASP A 500 -27.56 0.35 -1.64
CA ASP A 500 -28.32 0.20 -0.40
C ASP A 500 -29.50 -0.78 -0.58
N GLY A 501 -29.96 -0.94 -1.82
CA GLY A 501 -31.01 -1.86 -2.21
C GLY A 501 -30.51 -3.24 -2.58
N ARG A 502 -31.01 -3.79 -3.70
CA ARG A 502 -30.68 -5.13 -4.15
C ARG A 502 -30.33 -5.15 -5.63
N ILE A 503 -29.27 -5.87 -5.97
CA ILE A 503 -28.96 -6.24 -7.36
C ILE A 503 -29.12 -7.76 -7.47
N GLU A 504 -29.95 -8.25 -8.37
CA GLU A 504 -30.13 -9.68 -8.67
C GLU A 504 -29.97 -9.94 -10.17
N VAL A 505 -28.89 -10.60 -10.54
CA VAL A 505 -28.51 -10.86 -11.94
C VAL A 505 -28.24 -12.36 -12.11
N ASP A 506 -28.95 -13.01 -13.02
CA ASP A 506 -28.80 -14.45 -13.31
C ASP A 506 -27.51 -14.78 -14.11
N GLY A 507 -26.66 -13.78 -14.36
CA GLY A 507 -25.42 -13.87 -15.12
C GLY A 507 -24.26 -13.12 -14.47
N PRO A 508 -23.18 -12.85 -15.22
CA PRO A 508 -22.00 -12.18 -14.69
C PRO A 508 -22.21 -10.68 -14.49
N VAL A 509 -21.83 -10.18 -13.30
CA VAL A 509 -21.95 -8.76 -12.93
C VAL A 509 -20.59 -8.13 -12.57
N LEU A 510 -20.23 -7.04 -13.23
CA LEU A 510 -19.04 -6.23 -12.91
C LEU A 510 -19.46 -4.89 -12.28
N LEU A 511 -18.92 -4.61 -11.09
CA LEU A 511 -19.12 -3.36 -10.36
C LEU A 511 -17.82 -2.56 -10.37
N CYS A 512 -17.84 -1.35 -10.92
CA CYS A 512 -16.70 -0.45 -10.99
C CYS A 512 -17.02 0.94 -10.45
N ALA A 513 -16.13 1.48 -9.62
CA ALA A 513 -16.21 2.85 -9.12
C ALA A 513 -14.85 3.55 -9.22
N GLY A 514 -14.84 4.77 -9.75
CA GLY A 514 -13.69 5.66 -9.68
C GLY A 514 -13.35 6.02 -8.24
N GLY A 515 -14.37 6.39 -7.47
CA GLY A 515 -14.30 6.57 -6.04
C GLY A 515 -14.35 5.26 -5.26
N MET A 516 -15.37 5.13 -4.41
CA MET A 516 -15.55 4.03 -3.47
C MET A 516 -16.86 3.27 -3.76
N LEU A 517 -16.76 1.95 -3.75
CA LEU A 517 -17.87 1.02 -3.84
C LEU A 517 -18.44 0.77 -2.43
N ARG A 518 -19.72 1.07 -2.22
CA ARG A 518 -20.40 0.87 -0.93
C ARG A 518 -21.58 -0.05 -1.12
N ILE A 519 -21.51 -1.22 -0.51
CA ILE A 519 -22.59 -2.22 -0.58
C ILE A 519 -23.11 -2.45 0.84
N ALA A 520 -24.13 -1.67 1.22
CA ALA A 520 -24.88 -1.89 2.46
C ALA A 520 -26.05 -2.85 2.24
N GLY A 521 -26.63 -2.83 1.03
CA GLY A 521 -27.65 -3.76 0.58
C GLY A 521 -27.08 -5.10 0.09
N GLN A 522 -27.76 -5.75 -0.86
CA GLN A 522 -27.39 -7.07 -1.35
C GLN A 522 -27.00 -7.06 -2.83
N VAL A 523 -25.92 -7.74 -3.18
CA VAL A 523 -25.59 -8.06 -4.58
C VAL A 523 -25.60 -9.57 -4.76
N ARG A 524 -26.45 -10.04 -5.68
CA ARG A 524 -26.55 -11.44 -6.06
C ARG A 524 -26.25 -11.62 -7.54
N GLY A 525 -25.15 -12.30 -7.84
CA GLY A 525 -24.85 -12.81 -9.18
C GLY A 525 -25.25 -14.28 -9.32
N ALA A 526 -25.12 -14.82 -10.54
CA ALA A 526 -25.37 -16.24 -10.78
C ALA A 526 -24.46 -17.11 -9.90
N GLN A 527 -25.02 -18.16 -9.33
CA GLN A 527 -24.28 -19.13 -8.53
C GLN A 527 -23.89 -20.31 -9.43
N SER A 528 -22.66 -20.29 -9.94
CA SER A 528 -22.07 -21.50 -10.52
C SER A 528 -21.38 -22.29 -9.40
N SER A 529 -21.29 -23.62 -9.56
CA SER A 529 -20.65 -24.50 -8.56
C SER A 529 -19.15 -24.23 -8.37
N GLU A 530 -18.50 -23.50 -9.29
CA GLU A 530 -17.04 -23.32 -9.28
C GLU A 530 -16.59 -21.89 -9.02
N ILE A 531 -17.26 -20.87 -9.58
CA ILE A 531 -16.82 -19.47 -9.48
C ILE A 531 -17.99 -18.54 -9.21
N GLY A 532 -17.74 -17.56 -8.34
CA GLY A 532 -18.71 -16.52 -8.09
C GLY A 532 -18.86 -15.58 -9.29
N GLN A 533 -20.08 -15.25 -9.72
CA GLN A 533 -20.28 -14.39 -10.89
C GLN A 533 -20.42 -12.90 -10.55
N VAL A 534 -19.69 -12.43 -9.53
CA VAL A 534 -19.62 -11.02 -9.13
C VAL A 534 -18.17 -10.57 -9.18
N TRP A 535 -17.88 -9.49 -9.90
CA TRP A 535 -16.55 -8.90 -10.02
C TRP A 535 -16.57 -7.47 -9.49
N ILE A 536 -15.54 -7.13 -8.71
CA ILE A 536 -15.38 -5.78 -8.15
C ILE A 536 -14.05 -5.18 -8.64
N LEU A 537 -14.16 -4.01 -9.27
CA LEU A 537 -13.03 -3.19 -9.73
C LEU A 537 -13.06 -1.81 -9.05
N GLY A 538 -12.15 -1.59 -8.09
CA GLY A 538 -12.06 -0.34 -7.35
C GLY A 538 -11.71 -0.55 -5.88
N GLU A 539 -11.99 0.47 -5.06
CA GLU A 539 -11.89 0.41 -3.60
C GLU A 539 -13.26 0.27 -2.97
N GLY A 540 -13.33 -0.38 -1.80
CA GLY A 540 -14.57 -0.62 -1.07
C GLY A 540 -15.09 -2.04 -1.24
N GLY A 541 -16.41 -2.21 -1.09
CA GLY A 541 -17.11 -3.49 -1.10
C GLY A 541 -18.28 -3.51 -0.11
N GLY A 542 -18.66 -4.70 0.33
CA GLY A 542 -19.63 -4.93 1.39
C GLY A 542 -19.72 -6.38 1.80
N LEU A 543 -20.43 -6.64 2.89
CA LEU A 543 -20.50 -7.97 3.51
C LEU A 543 -21.53 -8.89 2.83
N ALA A 544 -22.55 -8.33 2.17
CA ALA A 544 -23.68 -9.05 1.58
C ALA A 544 -23.54 -9.20 0.04
N VAL A 545 -22.36 -9.64 -0.40
CA VAL A 545 -22.11 -9.96 -1.82
C VAL A 545 -22.06 -11.47 -1.98
N HIS A 546 -23.00 -12.01 -2.75
CA HIS A 546 -23.18 -13.44 -2.96
C HIS A 546 -23.23 -13.78 -4.44
N PRO A 547 -22.49 -14.79 -4.91
CA PRO A 547 -21.33 -15.43 -4.25
C PRO A 547 -20.22 -14.42 -3.89
N PRO A 548 -19.22 -14.81 -3.06
CA PRO A 548 -18.09 -13.93 -2.74
C PRO A 548 -17.48 -13.32 -4.02
N PRO A 549 -17.21 -12.00 -4.03
CA PRO A 549 -16.79 -11.32 -5.26
C PRO A 549 -15.35 -11.69 -5.65
N ASN A 550 -15.10 -11.83 -6.94
CA ASN A 550 -13.75 -11.88 -7.48
C ASN A 550 -13.16 -10.47 -7.52
N LEU A 551 -11.98 -10.31 -6.95
CA LEU A 551 -11.23 -9.05 -7.01
C LEU A 551 -10.39 -9.02 -8.29
N VAL A 552 -10.76 -8.18 -9.26
CA VAL A 552 -10.16 -8.17 -10.61
C VAL A 552 -8.80 -7.45 -10.67
N ARG A 553 -8.17 -7.18 -9.52
CA ARG A 553 -7.08 -6.20 -9.40
C ARG A 553 -5.84 -6.48 -10.26
N GLN A 554 -5.69 -7.70 -10.77
CA GLN A 554 -4.54 -8.11 -11.57
C GLN A 554 -4.85 -8.24 -13.07
N ALA A 555 -6.10 -8.54 -13.43
CA ALA A 555 -6.52 -8.77 -14.82
C ALA A 555 -7.06 -7.51 -15.51
N LEU A 556 -7.74 -6.65 -14.76
CA LEU A 556 -8.44 -5.48 -15.28
C LEU A 556 -8.04 -4.23 -14.50
N THR A 557 -7.70 -3.17 -15.22
CA THR A 557 -7.28 -1.90 -14.63
C THR A 557 -8.20 -0.75 -15.05
N ILE A 558 -8.42 0.19 -14.13
CA ILE A 558 -9.16 1.43 -14.43
C ILE A 558 -8.21 2.36 -15.20
N ASP A 559 -8.46 2.57 -16.48
CA ASP A 559 -7.75 3.56 -17.29
C ASP A 559 -8.42 4.92 -17.22
N ALA A 560 -7.61 5.98 -17.20
CA ALA A 560 -8.08 7.36 -17.26
C ALA A 560 -8.41 7.78 -18.71
N PRO A 561 -9.29 8.77 -18.92
CA PRO A 561 -9.55 9.33 -20.23
C PRO A 561 -8.28 9.82 -20.91
N VAL A 562 -8.14 9.50 -22.20
CA VAL A 562 -7.06 10.01 -23.05
C VAL A 562 -7.62 11.10 -23.95
N GLY A 563 -7.06 12.30 -23.87
CA GLY A 563 -7.44 13.44 -24.71
C GLY A 563 -8.38 14.43 -24.01
N PRO A 564 -9.48 14.87 -24.66
CA PRO A 564 -10.39 15.87 -24.10
C PRO A 564 -11.14 15.32 -22.90
N ASN A 565 -11.41 16.19 -21.94
CA ASN A 565 -12.21 15.88 -20.76
C ASN A 565 -13.64 15.46 -21.18
N PRO A 566 -14.09 14.24 -20.86
CA PRO A 566 -15.39 13.73 -21.31
C PRO A 566 -16.58 14.29 -20.52
N LEU A 567 -16.35 14.98 -19.41
CA LEU A 567 -17.39 15.41 -18.48
C LEU A 567 -18.41 16.36 -19.12
N ARG A 568 -19.69 16.17 -18.77
CA ARG A 568 -20.81 17.07 -19.12
C ARG A 568 -21.15 18.04 -18.01
N GLU A 569 -20.87 17.66 -16.77
CA GLU A 569 -21.00 18.49 -15.57
C GLU A 569 -19.70 18.38 -14.75
N PRO A 570 -19.38 19.38 -13.90
CA PRO A 570 -18.21 19.30 -13.03
C PRO A 570 -18.28 18.06 -12.13
N LEU A 571 -17.21 17.27 -12.11
CA LEU A 571 -17.07 16.13 -11.21
C LEU A 571 -16.51 16.62 -9.88
N ARG A 572 -17.23 16.38 -8.79
CA ARG A 572 -16.82 16.81 -7.44
C ARG A 572 -16.58 15.59 -6.56
N LEU A 573 -15.33 15.40 -6.15
CA LEU A 573 -14.93 14.31 -5.26
C LEU A 573 -14.46 14.88 -3.92
N CYS A 574 -14.72 14.16 -2.83
CA CYS A 574 -14.24 14.56 -1.51
C CYS A 574 -13.71 13.36 -0.72
N VAL A 575 -12.61 13.54 0.02
CA VAL A 575 -12.16 12.56 1.01
C VAL A 575 -12.10 13.19 2.38
N ARG A 576 -12.49 12.41 3.41
CA ARG A 576 -12.52 12.83 4.81
C ARG A 576 -11.46 12.09 5.61
N SER A 577 -10.77 12.81 6.49
CA SER A 577 -9.86 12.22 7.47
C SER A 577 -10.61 11.58 8.66
N GLN A 578 -9.85 10.89 9.51
CA GLN A 578 -10.24 10.62 10.90
C GLN A 578 -9.96 11.85 11.79
N GLY A 579 -10.40 11.80 13.04
CA GLY A 579 -10.17 12.87 14.02
C GLY A 579 -8.70 13.02 14.38
N LEU A 580 -8.17 14.24 14.30
CA LEU A 580 -6.81 14.62 14.67
C LEU A 580 -6.82 15.60 15.85
N PRO A 581 -5.83 15.57 16.76
CA PRO A 581 -4.83 14.52 16.88
C PRO A 581 -5.51 13.20 17.28
N LEU A 582 -4.95 12.07 16.84
CA LEU A 582 -5.51 10.73 17.13
C LEU A 582 -5.57 10.42 18.63
N THR A 583 -4.83 11.16 19.46
CA THR A 583 -4.81 11.05 20.91
C THR A 583 -6.10 11.54 21.57
N GLY A 584 -6.94 12.30 20.85
CA GLY A 584 -8.15 12.90 21.41
C GLY A 584 -7.89 14.08 22.35
N ALA A 585 -6.69 14.66 22.31
CA ALA A 585 -6.33 15.81 23.15
C ALA A 585 -7.18 17.05 22.82
N ALA A 586 -7.44 17.87 23.83
CA ALA A 586 -7.96 19.22 23.63
C ALA A 586 -6.82 20.11 23.14
N VAL A 587 -7.02 20.76 22.00
CA VAL A 587 -5.99 21.48 21.26
C VAL A 587 -6.51 22.81 20.74
N HIS A 588 -5.64 23.79 20.57
CA HIS A 588 -5.96 25.04 19.91
C HIS A 588 -5.31 25.03 18.53
N TRP A 589 -6.11 24.95 17.47
CA TRP A 589 -5.57 24.90 16.11
C TRP A 589 -5.05 26.27 15.69
N LEU A 590 -3.83 26.29 15.14
CA LEU A 590 -3.14 27.53 14.79
C LEU A 590 -3.17 27.83 13.29
N SER A 591 -2.83 26.85 12.46
CA SER A 591 -2.70 27.06 11.02
C SER A 591 -2.71 25.73 10.25
N ALA A 592 -2.95 25.85 8.94
CA ALA A 592 -2.74 24.77 7.99
C ALA A 592 -1.94 25.25 6.77
N GLU A 593 -1.10 24.37 6.24
CA GLU A 593 -0.43 24.53 4.97
C GLU A 593 -0.75 23.31 4.09
N ALA A 594 -1.38 23.55 2.95
CA ALA A 594 -1.71 22.52 1.98
C ALA A 594 -0.90 22.74 0.69
N ARG A 595 -0.39 21.66 0.10
CA ARG A 595 0.34 21.70 -1.17
C ARG A 595 -0.28 20.73 -2.15
N GLY A 596 -0.50 21.18 -3.38
CA GLY A 596 -1.08 20.40 -4.45
C GLY A 596 -0.83 21.08 -5.78
N SER A 597 -1.51 20.60 -6.83
CA SER A 597 -1.39 21.16 -8.17
C SER A 597 -2.71 21.70 -8.69
N ASP A 598 -2.77 23.03 -8.80
CA ASP A 598 -3.85 23.83 -9.37
C ASP A 598 -3.38 24.52 -10.66
N ALA A 599 -2.08 24.86 -10.71
CA ALA A 599 -1.55 25.99 -11.47
C ALA A 599 -1.41 25.79 -12.99
N ALA A 600 -1.76 24.62 -13.55
CA ALA A 600 -1.59 24.35 -14.99
C ALA A 600 -2.58 23.34 -15.58
N ARG A 601 -3.58 22.89 -14.82
CA ARG A 601 -4.36 21.69 -15.16
C ARG A 601 -5.83 21.90 -14.78
N ASN A 602 -6.69 21.30 -15.59
CA ASN A 602 -8.13 21.50 -15.65
C ASN A 602 -8.83 21.05 -14.35
N GLY A 603 -8.87 21.91 -13.32
CA GLY A 603 -9.36 21.55 -11.98
C GLY A 603 -9.08 22.57 -10.88
N LYS A 604 -9.67 22.35 -9.70
CA LYS A 604 -9.31 23.01 -8.43
C LYS A 604 -9.36 22.01 -7.28
N TRP A 605 -8.59 22.25 -6.23
CA TRP A 605 -8.71 21.54 -4.96
C TRP A 605 -8.86 22.52 -3.80
N SER A 606 -9.46 22.07 -2.71
CA SER A 606 -9.58 22.83 -1.47
C SER A 606 -9.52 21.90 -0.27
N VAL A 607 -9.06 22.42 0.87
CA VAL A 607 -9.07 21.71 2.16
C VAL A 607 -9.95 22.47 3.13
N HIS A 608 -10.91 21.76 3.72
CA HIS A 608 -11.85 22.31 4.68
C HIS A 608 -11.73 21.56 6.00
N TYR A 609 -12.08 22.23 7.10
CA TYR A 609 -11.94 21.70 8.45
C TYR A 609 -13.27 21.75 9.20
N LEU A 610 -13.43 20.83 10.14
CA LEU A 610 -14.58 20.78 11.04
C LEU A 610 -14.15 20.15 12.37
N ALA A 611 -14.72 20.61 13.49
CA ALA A 611 -14.57 19.90 14.75
C ALA A 611 -15.13 18.46 14.63
N ALA A 612 -14.37 17.46 15.08
CA ALA A 612 -14.77 16.06 14.97
C ALA A 612 -16.10 15.78 15.69
N GLY A 613 -16.35 16.43 16.83
CA GLY A 613 -17.63 16.32 17.55
C GLY A 613 -18.83 16.89 16.78
N ALA A 614 -18.61 17.81 15.84
CA ALA A 614 -19.67 18.38 15.02
C ALA A 614 -20.13 17.42 13.90
N LEU A 615 -19.37 16.37 13.58
CA LEU A 615 -19.78 15.37 12.57
C LEU A 615 -21.10 14.67 12.90
N ALA A 616 -21.44 14.53 14.19
CA ALA A 616 -22.65 13.87 14.64
C ALA A 616 -23.89 14.79 14.62
N ALA A 617 -23.70 16.10 14.51
CA ALA A 617 -24.82 17.04 14.47
C ALA A 617 -25.51 17.00 13.10
N GLU A 618 -26.85 17.02 13.14
CA GLU A 618 -27.72 17.04 11.96
C GLU A 618 -27.52 18.32 11.13
N GLY A 619 -27.92 18.27 9.86
CA GLY A 619 -27.85 19.39 8.91
C GLY A 619 -26.68 19.31 7.94
N ASP A 620 -26.59 20.32 7.06
CA ASP A 620 -25.55 20.37 6.04
C ASP A 620 -24.16 20.48 6.68
N LEU A 621 -23.31 19.49 6.40
CA LEU A 621 -21.93 19.48 6.86
C LEU A 621 -21.13 20.63 6.25
N ARG A 622 -21.42 21.00 4.99
CA ARG A 622 -20.65 22.02 4.25
C ARG A 622 -20.89 23.43 4.77
N ALA A 623 -22.10 23.71 5.23
CA ALA A 623 -22.44 24.99 5.87
C ALA A 623 -21.63 25.26 7.16
N ARG A 624 -20.98 24.23 7.72
CA ARG A 624 -20.19 24.31 8.96
C ARG A 624 -18.69 24.20 8.72
N TRP A 625 -18.27 24.07 7.47
CA TRP A 625 -16.86 24.03 7.11
C TRP A 625 -16.20 25.37 7.37
N VAL A 626 -14.94 25.30 7.78
CA VAL A 626 -14.04 26.45 7.82
C VAL A 626 -12.83 26.15 6.95
N ASP A 627 -12.29 27.19 6.31
CA ASP A 627 -11.13 27.05 5.41
C ASP A 627 -9.79 27.21 6.15
N ASP A 628 -9.85 27.68 7.39
CA ASP A 628 -8.72 27.80 8.31
C ASP A 628 -9.05 27.08 9.61
N PRO A 629 -8.24 26.09 10.05
CA PRO A 629 -8.53 25.36 11.27
C PRO A 629 -8.53 26.26 12.53
N ALA A 630 -7.89 27.43 12.50
CA ALA A 630 -7.93 28.40 13.60
C ALA A 630 -9.34 28.99 13.84
N LEU A 631 -10.25 28.88 12.86
CA LEU A 631 -11.64 29.31 12.98
C LEU A 631 -12.54 28.25 13.61
N ILE A 632 -12.02 27.06 13.96
CA ILE A 632 -12.81 26.02 14.63
C ILE A 632 -13.19 26.53 16.02
N PRO A 633 -14.50 26.59 16.36
CA PRO A 633 -14.95 27.12 17.64
C PRO A 633 -14.28 26.39 18.81
N ALA A 634 -13.68 27.17 19.71
CA ALA A 634 -13.26 26.65 20.99
C ALA A 634 -14.50 26.19 21.78
N ALA A 635 -14.35 25.12 22.56
CA ALA A 635 -15.32 24.77 23.59
C ALA A 635 -15.33 25.85 24.68
N GLY A 636 -16.27 25.77 25.63
CA GLY A 636 -16.44 26.76 26.70
C GLY A 636 -15.21 26.99 27.60
N ASP A 637 -14.19 26.15 27.50
CA ASP A 637 -12.91 26.26 28.19
C ASP A 637 -11.78 26.88 27.35
N GLY A 638 -12.08 27.38 26.14
CA GLY A 638 -11.11 28.04 25.25
C GLY A 638 -10.28 27.09 24.38
N TRP A 639 -10.51 25.77 24.46
CA TRP A 639 -9.79 24.78 23.67
C TRP A 639 -10.70 24.14 22.61
N SER A 640 -10.17 23.92 21.42
CA SER A 640 -10.88 23.13 20.41
C SER A 640 -10.69 21.64 20.71
N GLY A 641 -11.64 20.83 20.25
CA GLY A 641 -11.48 19.37 20.24
C GLY A 641 -10.64 18.89 19.06
N PRO A 642 -10.59 17.57 18.85
CA PRO A 642 -10.05 17.01 17.63
C PRO A 642 -10.77 17.59 16.39
N LEU A 643 -10.05 17.81 15.30
CA LEU A 643 -10.62 18.21 14.01
C LEU A 643 -10.64 17.04 13.02
N VAL A 644 -11.50 17.15 12.02
CA VAL A 644 -11.39 16.39 10.77
C VAL A 644 -11.17 17.36 9.63
N TYR A 645 -10.39 16.93 8.63
CA TYR A 645 -10.24 17.67 7.39
C TYR A 645 -10.92 16.95 6.23
N PHE A 646 -11.32 17.73 5.24
CA PHE A 646 -11.95 17.32 4.00
C PHE A 646 -11.11 17.85 2.85
N VAL A 647 -10.72 16.98 1.91
CA VAL A 647 -10.06 17.41 0.68
C VAL A 647 -11.08 17.30 -0.44
N GLU A 648 -11.48 18.43 -0.99
CA GLU A 648 -12.37 18.55 -2.15
C GLU A 648 -11.54 18.67 -3.42
N LEU A 649 -11.85 17.85 -4.44
CA LEU A 649 -11.30 17.91 -5.78
C LEU A 649 -12.45 18.17 -6.76
N GLU A 650 -12.36 19.23 -7.56
CA GLU A 650 -13.33 19.54 -8.61
C GLU A 650 -12.66 19.53 -9.98
N VAL A 651 -13.19 18.71 -10.89
CA VAL A 651 -12.79 18.68 -12.29
C VAL A 651 -13.89 19.38 -13.11
N PRO A 652 -13.63 20.55 -13.72
CA PRO A 652 -14.61 21.27 -14.52
C PRO A 652 -14.88 20.56 -15.85
N VAL A 653 -15.80 21.10 -16.63
CA VAL A 653 -16.14 20.62 -17.98
C VAL A 653 -15.18 21.21 -19.03
N GLY A 654 -14.89 20.44 -20.09
CA GLY A 654 -14.06 20.88 -21.22
C GLY A 654 -12.56 20.82 -20.93
N GLY A 655 -11.70 21.24 -21.87
CA GLY A 655 -10.24 21.19 -21.72
C GLY A 655 -9.63 19.77 -21.83
N PRO A 656 -8.29 19.64 -21.70
CA PRO A 656 -7.64 18.33 -21.61
C PRO A 656 -7.98 17.62 -20.29
N TRP A 657 -8.00 16.29 -20.30
CA TRP A 657 -8.09 15.51 -19.07
C TRP A 657 -6.80 15.66 -18.24
N ALA A 658 -6.88 16.49 -17.20
CA ALA A 658 -5.76 16.79 -16.31
C ALA A 658 -6.32 17.17 -14.93
N PRO A 659 -6.78 16.19 -14.14
CA PRO A 659 -7.46 16.46 -12.87
C PRO A 659 -6.52 17.03 -11.80
N PRO A 660 -7.06 17.74 -10.79
CA PRO A 660 -6.29 18.27 -9.68
C PRO A 660 -5.93 17.17 -8.67
N PHE A 661 -4.92 17.43 -7.84
CA PHE A 661 -4.52 16.55 -6.74
C PHE A 661 -3.90 17.37 -5.59
N LEU A 662 -3.91 16.78 -4.39
CA LEU A 662 -3.25 17.28 -3.19
C LEU A 662 -2.06 16.36 -2.84
N ASP A 663 -0.86 16.94 -2.70
CA ASP A 663 0.40 16.26 -2.39
C ASP A 663 0.69 16.19 -0.89
N ALA A 664 0.34 17.23 -0.13
CA ALA A 664 0.63 17.27 1.30
C ALA A 664 -0.32 18.19 2.08
N LEU A 665 -0.54 17.86 3.34
CA LEU A 665 -1.25 18.71 4.31
C LEU A 665 -0.47 18.77 5.62
N ARG A 666 -0.14 19.97 6.09
CA ARG A 666 0.46 20.23 7.39
C ARG A 666 -0.50 21.01 8.26
N LEU A 667 -0.71 20.56 9.49
CA LEU A 667 -1.55 21.23 10.50
C LEU A 667 -0.69 21.56 11.71
N GLN A 668 -0.97 22.69 12.35
CA GLN A 668 -0.32 23.14 13.58
C GLN A 668 -1.37 23.41 14.66
N TRP A 669 -1.09 23.01 15.90
CA TRP A 669 -1.93 23.25 17.07
C TRP A 669 -1.11 23.45 18.33
N GLU A 670 -1.67 24.06 19.36
CA GLU A 670 -1.15 23.99 20.72
C GLU A 670 -1.94 22.94 21.50
N GLU A 671 -1.28 22.16 22.35
CA GLU A 671 -1.98 21.24 23.25
C GLU A 671 -2.26 21.93 24.58
N ARG A 672 -3.42 21.63 25.19
CA ARG A 672 -3.71 22.10 26.53
C ARG A 672 -2.66 21.58 27.51
N GLY A 673 -1.79 22.49 27.97
CA GLY A 673 -0.88 22.23 29.06
C GLY A 673 -1.69 21.71 30.25
N ARG A 674 -1.48 20.45 30.62
CA ARG A 674 -2.12 19.85 31.78
C ARG A 674 -1.52 20.38 33.08
#